data_AF-A0A955EF65-F1
#
_entry.id   AF-A0A955EF65-F1
#
_cell.length_a   1.000
_cell.length_b   1.000
_cell.length_c   1.000
_cell.angle_alpha   90.00
_cell.angle_beta   90.00
_cell.angle_gamma   90.00
#
_symmetry.space_group_name_H-M   'P 1'
#
loop_
_entity.id
_entity.type
_entity.pdbx_description
1 polymer ?
#
loop_
_entity_poly.entity_id
_entity_poly.type
_entity_poly.pdbx_seq_one_letter_code
_entity_poly.pdbx_strand_id
1 'polypeptide(L)'
;IEDMLRAAQASLTRAGESSSSASRRMDEAASRARDQNAGSREQNTPGNAAQPNRREPGQPGSTAPEQSGTQNQSGDQSGQSGQQGQAGQTGQAGESGQVGEQSPSNAQPQEQGEQGAERAADDPDEAGPRDQVPMDPDEAQAVEQEQQDVRDELLDLVEMLDRGEDTFVVRRKLENLAQAQAQLRDETARAAAQTTGRSADELTARERSEMERIVARQQELAQQMNELVEEMQAREEALRDADPAAAAGMAQAAARAQQQQTGQTMEQAAQEASQNQMTNAGQQQDQALRDLEQMQDDIEAGNRQRQEILQRMIASVIESIEGLIKVQEAELTALDQAAQTADYTGRDAAMIELSRNTLAVIDLLAAGGAEMSNITANVDRAYDAQVRAITALRREFLDEDAVRTHEEGSLEMLRRALDDAQAMAEQMQQDEMRRRFEELQRAYRDILEQQIALINETEPFAELDELSRRDRVQVRKLSDRQDANRLALEAVRQSTEEIAEARLFDYAHDRVNALMDQATVSLSEAEPARALNAERLAARLLQSIIEALQDQQDEDRPFDEGGGAAAGGGGGGGPGGDEPLIPPMKELLLLKQMQITIGEATIEAEEQGGDQSLAETLGDDQQQLFELAQDLLERMAQPAAPPGGFDLDEVDDPNLPPEPEGGAPDGNDASAPVEVPQS
;
A
#
# COMPACT_ATOMS: atom_id res chain seq x y z
N ILE A 1 -25.63 6.92 -15.68
CA ILE A 1 -25.04 5.58 -15.89
C ILE A 1 -25.53 4.95 -17.20
N GLU A 2 -26.83 4.73 -17.43
CA GLU A 2 -27.34 4.16 -18.70
C GLU A 2 -26.91 4.91 -19.98
N ASP A 3 -26.93 6.24 -19.98
CA ASP A 3 -26.47 7.02 -21.15
C ASP A 3 -24.95 6.96 -21.35
N MET A 4 -24.17 6.82 -20.27
CA MET A 4 -22.74 6.55 -20.35
C MET A 4 -22.48 5.15 -20.92
N LEU A 5 -23.25 4.15 -20.49
CA LEU A 5 -23.18 2.79 -21.02
C LEU A 5 -23.49 2.75 -22.52
N ARG A 6 -24.53 3.46 -22.98
CA ARG A 6 -24.82 3.61 -24.43
C ARG A 6 -23.70 4.32 -25.18
N ALA A 7 -23.13 5.37 -24.61
CA ALA A 7 -22.05 6.12 -25.24
C ALA A 7 -20.77 5.27 -25.39
N ALA A 8 -20.40 4.53 -24.34
CA ALA A 8 -19.31 3.55 -24.37
C ALA A 8 -19.58 2.44 -25.39
N GLN A 9 -20.79 1.86 -25.40
CA GLN A 9 -21.15 0.81 -26.36
C GLN A 9 -21.08 1.30 -27.82
N ALA A 10 -21.47 2.56 -28.08
CA ALA A 10 -21.39 3.19 -29.39
C ALA A 10 -19.95 3.58 -29.80
N SER A 11 -19.04 3.86 -28.85
CA SER A 11 -17.61 4.03 -29.18
C SER A 11 -16.93 2.69 -29.43
N LEU A 12 -17.24 1.67 -28.62
CA LEU A 12 -16.76 0.30 -28.78
C LEU A 12 -17.14 -0.29 -30.14
N THR A 13 -18.38 -0.07 -30.58
CA THR A 13 -18.83 -0.54 -31.91
C THR A 13 -18.03 0.13 -33.03
N ARG A 14 -17.78 1.44 -32.92
CA ARG A 14 -16.98 2.18 -33.92
C ARG A 14 -15.51 1.77 -33.93
N ALA A 15 -14.94 1.47 -32.77
CA ALA A 15 -13.56 0.97 -32.65
C ALA A 15 -13.43 -0.41 -33.33
N GLY A 16 -14.37 -1.32 -33.11
CA GLY A 16 -14.40 -2.63 -33.78
C GLY A 16 -14.56 -2.53 -35.31
N GLU A 17 -15.41 -1.62 -35.79
CA GLU A 17 -15.54 -1.33 -37.23
C GLU A 17 -14.25 -0.75 -37.83
N SER A 18 -13.55 0.11 -37.09
CA SER A 18 -12.27 0.68 -37.51
C SER A 18 -11.17 -0.39 -37.59
N SER A 19 -11.02 -1.22 -36.55
CA SER A 19 -10.03 -2.30 -36.50
C SER A 19 -10.24 -3.33 -37.62
N SER A 20 -11.49 -3.78 -37.82
CA SER A 20 -11.83 -4.68 -38.94
C SER A 20 -11.60 -4.06 -40.32
N SER A 21 -11.73 -2.73 -40.46
CA SER A 21 -11.37 -2.03 -41.70
C SER A 21 -9.85 -1.92 -41.90
N ALA A 22 -9.07 -1.73 -40.84
CA ALA A 22 -7.61 -1.69 -40.88
C ALA A 22 -7.02 -3.06 -41.22
N SER A 23 -7.52 -4.13 -40.62
CA SER A 23 -7.14 -5.52 -40.93
C SER A 23 -7.37 -5.85 -42.42
N ARG A 24 -8.52 -5.48 -42.99
CA ARG A 24 -8.78 -5.64 -44.44
C ARG A 24 -7.81 -4.84 -45.32
N ARG A 25 -7.42 -3.64 -44.89
CA ARG A 25 -6.43 -2.83 -45.64
C ARG A 25 -5.04 -3.45 -45.58
N MET A 26 -4.65 -4.05 -44.47
CA MET A 26 -3.39 -4.79 -44.36
C MET A 26 -3.40 -6.05 -45.24
N ASP A 27 -4.49 -6.82 -45.26
CA ASP A 27 -4.64 -7.97 -46.16
C ASP A 27 -4.58 -7.55 -47.65
N GLU A 28 -5.21 -6.43 -47.99
CA GLU A 28 -5.11 -5.84 -49.33
C GLU A 28 -3.68 -5.37 -49.66
N ALA A 29 -2.96 -4.78 -48.71
CA ALA A 29 -1.57 -4.37 -48.89
C ALA A 29 -0.63 -5.58 -49.05
N ALA A 30 -0.79 -6.62 -48.23
CA ALA A 30 -0.01 -7.85 -48.28
C ALA A 30 -0.25 -8.63 -49.58
N SER A 31 -1.50 -8.69 -50.06
CA SER A 31 -1.83 -9.29 -51.37
C SER A 31 -1.20 -8.50 -52.52
N ARG A 32 -1.26 -7.16 -52.51
CA ARG A 32 -0.58 -6.32 -53.50
C ARG A 32 0.95 -6.51 -53.49
N ALA A 33 1.55 -6.66 -52.32
CA ALA A 33 2.99 -6.92 -52.19
C ALA A 33 3.38 -8.31 -52.76
N ARG A 34 2.56 -9.34 -52.55
CA ARG A 34 2.77 -10.67 -53.15
C ARG A 34 2.65 -10.64 -54.68
N ASP A 35 1.67 -9.92 -55.22
CA ASP A 35 1.48 -9.79 -56.68
C ASP A 35 2.64 -9.03 -57.36
N GLN A 36 3.17 -7.98 -56.71
CA GLN A 36 4.34 -7.25 -57.21
C GLN A 36 5.63 -8.10 -57.21
N ASN A 37 5.78 -8.98 -56.22
CA ASN A 37 6.93 -9.87 -56.14
C ASN A 37 6.84 -11.08 -57.10
N ALA A 38 5.61 -11.53 -57.39
CA ALA A 38 5.36 -12.57 -58.40
C ALA A 38 5.66 -12.09 -59.83
N GLY A 39 5.34 -10.83 -60.16
CA GLY A 39 5.65 -10.24 -61.47
C GLY A 39 7.15 -10.03 -61.75
N SER A 40 7.98 -9.99 -60.71
CA SER A 40 9.43 -9.75 -60.84
C SER A 40 10.25 -11.02 -61.07
N ARG A 41 9.66 -12.22 -60.94
CA ARG A 41 10.36 -13.52 -61.04
C ARG A 41 10.37 -14.15 -62.45
N GLU A 42 9.67 -13.57 -63.43
CA GLU A 42 9.60 -14.12 -64.80
C GLU A 42 10.68 -13.60 -65.77
N GLN A 43 11.61 -12.73 -65.36
CA GLN A 43 12.61 -12.13 -66.27
C GLN A 43 14.08 -12.51 -66.04
N ASN A 44 14.40 -13.46 -65.15
CA ASN A 44 15.80 -13.86 -64.97
C ASN A 44 15.99 -15.37 -64.88
N THR A 45 16.25 -15.99 -66.03
CA THR A 45 16.89 -17.32 -66.12
C THR A 45 18.07 -17.24 -67.06
N PRO A 46 19.28 -17.61 -66.60
CA PRO A 46 20.15 -18.42 -67.44
C PRO A 46 20.50 -19.72 -66.73
N GLY A 47 20.34 -20.81 -67.48
CA GLY A 47 20.62 -22.15 -67.01
C GLY A 47 22.10 -22.43 -66.82
N ASN A 48 22.39 -23.40 -65.95
CA ASN A 48 23.53 -24.28 -66.14
C ASN A 48 23.23 -25.66 -65.56
N ALA A 49 23.45 -26.68 -66.39
CA ALA A 49 23.23 -28.07 -66.09
C ALA A 49 24.56 -28.73 -65.71
N ALA A 50 24.61 -29.48 -64.61
CA ALA A 50 25.53 -30.60 -64.45
C ALA A 50 25.02 -31.56 -63.37
N GLN A 51 25.22 -32.84 -63.67
CA GLN A 51 24.57 -34.02 -63.11
C GLN A 51 25.51 -34.72 -62.08
N PRO A 52 25.26 -35.94 -61.59
CA PRO A 52 25.01 -36.21 -60.17
C PRO A 52 26.09 -37.08 -59.50
N ASN A 53 26.03 -37.26 -58.17
CA ASN A 53 26.62 -38.46 -57.57
C ASN A 53 25.86 -38.99 -56.36
N ARG A 54 25.42 -40.25 -56.50
CA ARG A 54 24.89 -41.14 -55.45
C ARG A 54 26.01 -41.57 -54.50
N ARG A 55 25.71 -41.69 -53.20
CA ARG A 55 25.91 -42.91 -52.38
C ARG A 55 25.55 -42.65 -50.90
N GLU A 56 24.50 -43.34 -50.44
CA GLU A 56 24.42 -43.95 -49.11
C GLU A 56 24.80 -45.45 -49.23
N PRO A 57 24.90 -46.29 -48.18
CA PRO A 57 24.67 -46.07 -46.74
C PRO A 57 25.78 -46.62 -45.80
N GLY A 58 25.72 -46.31 -44.50
CA GLY A 58 26.46 -47.08 -43.48
C GLY A 58 26.61 -46.40 -42.11
N GLN A 59 25.67 -46.66 -41.20
CA GLN A 59 25.87 -46.70 -39.73
C GLN A 59 26.21 -48.16 -39.32
N PRO A 60 26.58 -48.50 -38.04
CA PRO A 60 26.65 -47.70 -36.80
C PRO A 60 27.94 -47.92 -35.96
N GLY A 61 28.10 -47.18 -34.85
CA GLY A 61 28.70 -47.74 -33.63
C GLY A 61 29.67 -46.87 -32.79
N SER A 62 29.17 -46.52 -31.59
CA SER A 62 29.84 -46.57 -30.27
C SER A 62 30.89 -45.52 -29.81
N THR A 63 30.48 -44.89 -28.69
CA THR A 63 31.22 -44.62 -27.43
C THR A 63 32.24 -43.48 -27.32
N ALA A 64 31.89 -42.58 -26.40
CA ALA A 64 32.62 -41.46 -25.77
C ALA A 64 33.78 -41.92 -24.85
N PRO A 65 34.30 -41.07 -23.94
CA PRO A 65 34.95 -39.76 -24.11
C PRO A 65 36.35 -39.75 -23.43
N GLU A 66 37.19 -38.71 -23.63
CA GLU A 66 38.09 -38.22 -22.54
C GLU A 66 38.82 -36.91 -22.86
N GLN A 67 38.64 -35.96 -21.93
CA GLN A 67 39.65 -35.08 -21.32
C GLN A 67 40.52 -34.17 -22.21
N SER A 68 40.06 -32.93 -22.34
CA SER A 68 40.92 -31.76 -22.56
C SER A 68 41.51 -31.28 -21.22
N GLY A 69 42.83 -31.36 -21.14
CA GLY A 69 43.61 -30.70 -20.11
C GLY A 69 43.99 -29.27 -20.48
N THR A 70 44.32 -28.55 -19.41
CA THR A 70 45.46 -27.63 -19.28
C THR A 70 45.43 -26.25 -19.94
N GLN A 71 45.46 -25.25 -19.04
CA GLN A 71 46.53 -24.27 -18.86
C GLN A 71 46.55 -22.98 -19.69
N ASN A 72 46.41 -21.90 -18.92
CA ASN A 72 47.40 -20.82 -18.72
C ASN A 72 47.37 -19.58 -19.61
N GLN A 73 47.61 -18.48 -18.88
CA GLN A 73 48.34 -17.26 -19.24
C GLN A 73 47.55 -16.24 -20.08
N SER A 74 47.14 -15.11 -19.51
CA SER A 74 47.93 -13.94 -19.05
C SER A 74 48.60 -13.17 -20.20
N GLY A 75 48.31 -11.88 -20.24
CA GLY A 75 48.88 -10.86 -21.13
C GLY A 75 47.77 -9.84 -21.43
N ASP A 76 47.62 -8.77 -20.66
CA ASP A 76 48.49 -7.58 -20.64
C ASP A 76 48.90 -7.13 -22.05
N GLN A 77 48.11 -6.20 -22.60
CA GLN A 77 48.50 -5.32 -23.70
C GLN A 77 47.83 -3.96 -23.56
N SER A 78 48.61 -3.03 -23.01
CA SER A 78 48.79 -1.64 -23.43
C SER A 78 48.22 -1.20 -24.80
N GLY A 79 47.75 0.05 -24.86
CA GLY A 79 47.82 0.89 -26.06
C GLY A 79 46.51 1.63 -26.38
N GLN A 80 46.31 2.89 -25.97
CA GLN A 80 46.80 4.11 -26.65
C GLN A 80 46.01 4.46 -27.93
N SER A 81 44.97 5.30 -27.79
CA SER A 81 44.40 6.22 -28.80
C SER A 81 43.21 6.95 -28.14
N GLY A 82 42.87 8.21 -28.40
CA GLY A 82 43.40 9.23 -29.29
C GLY A 82 42.83 10.60 -28.88
N GLN A 83 43.61 11.63 -29.18
CA GLN A 83 43.25 13.04 -29.06
C GLN A 83 42.13 13.44 -30.02
N GLN A 84 41.38 14.49 -29.65
CA GLN A 84 40.94 15.65 -30.45
C GLN A 84 39.44 15.96 -30.32
N GLY A 85 39.16 17.17 -29.82
CA GLY A 85 37.85 17.81 -29.81
C GLY A 85 37.97 19.21 -29.21
N GLN A 86 38.28 20.19 -30.06
CA GLN A 86 38.50 21.59 -29.74
C GLN A 86 37.19 22.39 -29.59
N ALA A 87 37.30 23.43 -28.77
CA ALA A 87 36.78 24.80 -28.94
C ALA A 87 35.28 25.09 -28.75
N GLY A 88 35.04 26.00 -27.80
CA GLY A 88 33.81 26.74 -27.62
C GLY A 88 33.95 27.84 -26.57
N GLN A 89 34.91 28.76 -26.73
CA GLN A 89 34.92 30.06 -26.05
C GLN A 89 34.12 31.06 -26.88
N THR A 90 33.19 31.79 -26.27
CA THR A 90 33.19 33.28 -26.13
C THR A 90 31.85 33.75 -25.60
N GLY A 91 31.89 34.68 -24.63
CA GLY A 91 30.70 35.38 -24.15
C GLY A 91 30.91 36.06 -22.80
N GLN A 92 31.79 37.06 -22.75
CA GLN A 92 31.97 37.95 -21.61
C GLN A 92 31.04 39.17 -21.71
N ALA A 93 30.57 39.59 -20.53
CA ALA A 93 30.43 40.97 -20.04
C ALA A 93 29.03 41.62 -19.96
N GLY A 94 28.78 42.11 -18.74
CA GLY A 94 27.90 43.22 -18.39
C GLY A 94 26.69 42.77 -17.57
N GLU A 95 26.28 43.39 -16.47
CA GLU A 95 26.79 44.49 -15.66
C GLU A 95 25.79 44.60 -14.48
N SER A 96 26.28 44.88 -13.27
CA SER A 96 25.59 45.59 -12.17
C SER A 96 24.10 45.30 -11.85
N GLY A 97 23.87 44.73 -10.67
CA GLY A 97 22.58 44.77 -9.98
C GLY A 97 22.74 44.49 -8.48
N GLN A 98 22.78 45.56 -7.68
CA GLN A 98 22.67 45.54 -6.23
C GLN A 98 21.45 44.71 -5.79
N VAL A 99 21.63 43.72 -4.91
CA VAL A 99 20.57 43.22 -4.04
C VAL A 99 21.18 43.03 -2.66
N GLY A 100 20.59 43.73 -1.69
CA GLY A 100 21.08 43.87 -0.33
C GLY A 100 20.93 42.60 0.50
N GLU A 101 21.83 42.50 1.48
CA GLU A 101 21.71 41.69 2.68
C GLU A 101 20.36 41.96 3.36
N GLN A 102 19.50 40.94 3.43
CA GLN A 102 18.49 40.83 4.49
C GLN A 102 18.41 39.37 4.94
N SER A 103 18.95 39.14 6.13
CA SER A 103 18.72 37.95 6.94
C SER A 103 17.22 37.76 7.20
N PRO A 104 16.69 36.53 7.16
CA PRO A 104 15.39 36.25 7.77
C PRO A 104 15.56 36.21 9.29
N SER A 105 15.22 37.33 9.93
CA SER A 105 15.05 37.41 11.38
C SER A 105 13.73 36.75 11.76
N ASN A 106 13.80 35.78 12.66
CA ASN A 106 12.82 35.43 13.70
C ASN A 106 11.40 36.00 13.51
N ALA A 107 10.49 35.18 13.00
CA ALA A 107 9.06 35.40 13.13
C ALA A 107 8.61 34.85 14.49
N GLN A 108 8.46 35.76 15.46
CA GLN A 108 7.62 35.53 16.65
C GLN A 108 6.15 35.44 16.21
N PRO A 109 5.33 34.55 16.78
CA PRO A 109 3.89 34.54 16.54
C PRO A 109 3.28 35.84 17.08
N GLN A 110 2.60 36.58 16.22
CA GLN A 110 1.90 37.81 16.57
C GLN A 110 0.65 37.50 17.42
N GLU A 111 0.60 38.16 18.57
CA GLU A 111 -0.54 38.44 19.43
C GLU A 111 -1.71 39.06 18.63
N GLN A 112 -2.61 38.22 18.10
CA GLN A 112 -3.94 38.65 17.61
C GLN A 112 -5.10 38.01 18.39
N GLY A 113 -4.83 37.39 19.55
CA GLY A 113 -5.84 36.84 20.44
C GLY A 113 -6.37 37.79 21.52
N GLU A 114 -5.62 38.84 21.88
CA GLU A 114 -5.91 39.60 23.13
C GLU A 114 -6.71 40.89 22.93
N GLN A 115 -6.88 41.41 21.72
CA GLN A 115 -7.66 42.65 21.48
C GLN A 115 -9.18 42.42 21.33
N GLY A 116 -9.64 41.18 21.37
CA GLY A 116 -11.08 40.84 21.43
C GLY A 116 -11.68 40.88 22.83
N ALA A 117 -10.85 40.84 23.89
CA ALA A 117 -11.31 40.71 25.27
C ALA A 117 -11.41 42.03 26.05
N GLU A 118 -10.75 43.12 25.60
CA GLU A 118 -10.73 44.40 26.34
C GLU A 118 -11.74 45.45 25.89
N ARG A 119 -12.56 45.20 24.85
CA ARG A 119 -13.63 46.13 24.43
C ARG A 119 -15.01 45.87 25.04
N ALA A 120 -15.12 44.91 25.96
CA ALA A 120 -16.38 44.56 26.62
C ALA A 120 -16.49 45.08 28.08
N ALA A 121 -15.59 45.95 28.53
CA ALA A 121 -15.48 46.33 29.95
C ALA A 121 -15.81 47.80 30.28
N ASP A 122 -16.63 48.50 29.48
CA ASP A 122 -16.89 49.93 29.71
C ASP A 122 -18.36 50.36 29.53
N ASP A 123 -19.31 49.57 30.06
CA ASP A 123 -20.70 50.03 30.26
C ASP A 123 -21.36 49.32 31.48
N PRO A 124 -21.32 49.91 32.70
CA PRO A 124 -21.78 49.22 33.91
C PRO A 124 -23.22 49.51 34.36
N ASP A 125 -24.12 50.03 33.51
CA ASP A 125 -25.45 50.50 33.98
C ASP A 125 -26.71 50.01 33.23
N GLU A 126 -26.62 49.04 32.29
CA GLU A 126 -27.80 48.54 31.57
C GLU A 126 -27.99 47.00 31.54
N ALA A 127 -27.53 46.29 32.58
CA ALA A 127 -27.97 44.93 32.85
C ALA A 127 -28.89 44.91 34.07
N GLY A 128 -30.21 44.99 33.83
CA GLY A 128 -31.21 44.67 34.84
C GLY A 128 -30.95 43.28 35.45
N PRO A 129 -31.42 43.01 36.67
CA PRO A 129 -31.17 41.74 37.35
C PRO A 129 -31.72 40.61 36.50
N ARG A 130 -30.85 39.93 35.76
CA ARG A 130 -31.18 38.64 35.17
C ARG A 130 -31.41 37.73 36.35
N ASP A 131 -32.66 37.30 36.54
CA ASP A 131 -33.02 36.18 37.37
C ASP A 131 -32.05 35.05 37.02
N GLN A 132 -31.01 34.87 37.84
CA GLN A 132 -30.28 33.63 37.91
C GLN A 132 -31.29 32.64 38.48
N VAL A 133 -32.04 32.01 37.58
CA VAL A 133 -32.80 30.82 37.93
C VAL A 133 -31.77 29.91 38.61
N PRO A 134 -31.97 29.53 39.88
CA PRO A 134 -31.07 28.61 40.54
C PRO A 134 -31.05 27.36 39.67
N MET A 135 -29.92 27.12 38.99
CA MET A 135 -29.69 25.87 38.28
C MET A 135 -29.85 24.77 39.34
N ASP A 136 -30.64 23.74 39.01
CA ASP A 136 -30.85 22.65 39.95
C ASP A 136 -29.48 22.10 40.35
N PRO A 137 -29.18 21.88 41.65
CA PRO A 137 -27.90 21.30 42.06
C PRO A 137 -27.56 20.01 41.32
N ASP A 138 -28.56 19.26 40.85
CA ASP A 138 -28.35 18.04 40.04
C ASP A 138 -27.93 18.39 38.59
N GLU A 139 -28.50 19.44 37.97
CA GLU A 139 -28.06 19.95 36.66
C GLU A 139 -26.64 20.54 36.73
N ALA A 140 -26.31 21.25 37.81
CA ALA A 140 -24.98 21.82 38.00
C ALA A 140 -23.91 20.73 38.14
N GLN A 141 -24.22 19.62 38.81
CA GLN A 141 -23.32 18.46 38.91
C GLN A 141 -23.14 17.74 37.57
N ALA A 142 -24.22 17.58 36.79
CA ALA A 142 -24.13 16.97 35.45
C ALA A 142 -23.24 17.80 34.51
N VAL A 143 -23.40 19.12 34.49
CA VAL A 143 -22.57 20.03 33.68
C VAL A 143 -21.11 20.02 34.15
N GLU A 144 -20.84 19.90 35.45
CA GLU A 144 -19.47 19.82 35.98
C GLU A 144 -18.79 18.49 35.60
N GLN A 145 -19.54 17.37 35.57
CA GLN A 145 -19.05 16.08 35.09
C GLN A 145 -18.76 16.11 33.59
N GLU A 146 -19.66 16.63 32.75
CA GLU A 146 -19.41 16.78 31.31
C GLU A 146 -18.17 17.64 31.03
N GLN A 147 -17.90 18.67 31.84
CA GLN A 147 -16.69 19.49 31.70
C GLN A 147 -15.41 18.78 32.19
N GLN A 148 -15.51 17.84 33.12
CA GLN A 148 -14.38 17.01 33.54
C GLN A 148 -14.06 15.98 32.46
N ASP A 149 -15.07 15.27 31.94
CA ASP A 149 -14.93 14.33 30.83
C ASP A 149 -14.22 14.97 29.63
N VAL A 150 -14.64 16.17 29.21
CA VAL A 150 -13.99 16.89 28.10
C VAL A 150 -12.53 17.25 28.40
N ARG A 151 -12.17 17.55 29.66
CA ARG A 151 -10.78 17.86 30.02
C ARG A 151 -9.90 16.63 30.00
N ASP A 152 -10.41 15.52 30.50
CA ASP A 152 -9.70 14.25 30.51
C ASP A 152 -9.51 13.73 29.07
N GLU A 153 -10.53 13.86 28.22
CA GLU A 153 -10.46 13.53 26.79
C GLU A 153 -9.44 14.40 26.05
N LEU A 154 -9.34 15.70 26.37
CA LEU A 154 -8.30 16.57 25.81
C LEU A 154 -6.89 16.22 26.29
N LEU A 155 -6.73 15.75 27.52
CA LEU A 155 -5.43 15.28 28.04
C LEU A 155 -5.00 13.98 27.35
N ASP A 156 -5.93 13.05 27.18
CA ASP A 156 -5.70 11.79 26.46
C ASP A 156 -5.35 12.04 24.98
N LEU A 157 -6.01 13.02 24.33
CA LEU A 157 -5.70 13.40 22.95
C LEU A 157 -4.29 13.98 22.81
N VAL A 158 -3.85 14.79 23.79
CA VAL A 158 -2.48 15.33 23.84
C VAL A 158 -1.47 14.21 24.04
N GLU A 159 -1.74 13.25 24.92
CA GLU A 159 -0.86 12.10 25.16
C GLU A 159 -0.84 11.13 23.97
N MET A 160 -1.94 10.98 23.24
CA MET A 160 -2.02 10.18 22.02
C MET A 160 -1.23 10.83 20.87
N LEU A 161 -1.32 12.16 20.74
CA LEU A 161 -0.57 12.90 19.74
C LEU A 161 0.94 12.82 20.01
N ASP A 162 1.36 12.92 21.27
CA ASP A 162 2.77 12.79 21.69
C ASP A 162 3.34 11.40 21.36
N ARG A 163 2.58 10.33 21.64
CA ARG A 163 3.00 8.93 21.36
C ARG A 163 3.05 8.60 19.86
N GLY A 164 2.08 9.07 19.08
CA GLY A 164 2.05 8.88 17.62
C GLY A 164 3.13 9.70 16.91
N GLU A 165 3.41 10.91 17.39
CA GLU A 165 4.49 11.76 16.92
C GLU A 165 5.84 11.06 17.08
N ASP A 166 6.01 10.31 18.16
CA ASP A 166 7.28 9.68 18.46
C ASP A 166 7.70 8.59 17.46
N THR A 167 6.84 7.63 17.14
CA THR A 167 7.16 6.62 16.12
C THR A 167 7.34 7.26 14.74
N PHE A 168 6.55 8.28 14.43
CA PHE A 168 6.63 9.02 13.18
C PHE A 168 7.99 9.75 13.02
N VAL A 169 8.48 10.38 14.09
CA VAL A 169 9.75 11.13 14.09
C VAL A 169 10.93 10.19 13.82
N VAL A 170 10.99 9.02 14.47
CA VAL A 170 12.05 8.03 14.24
C VAL A 170 12.04 7.55 12.79
N ARG A 171 10.87 7.15 12.28
CA ARG A 171 10.72 6.70 10.89
C ARG A 171 11.17 7.78 9.90
N ARG A 172 10.76 9.02 10.12
CA ARG A 172 11.15 10.16 9.26
C ARG A 172 12.64 10.47 9.32
N LYS A 173 13.27 10.37 10.50
CA LYS A 173 14.73 10.49 10.64
C LYS A 173 15.45 9.40 9.86
N LEU A 174 14.96 8.16 9.94
CA LEU A 174 15.52 7.02 9.22
C LEU A 174 15.38 7.17 7.69
N GLU A 175 14.23 7.63 7.22
CA GLU A 175 13.97 7.95 5.80
C GLU A 175 14.91 9.04 5.28
N ASN A 176 15.03 10.15 6.02
CA ASN A 176 15.95 11.23 5.66
C ASN A 176 17.41 10.74 5.61
N LEU A 177 17.81 9.87 6.55
CA LEU A 177 19.16 9.32 6.59
C LEU A 177 19.42 8.41 5.38
N ALA A 178 18.47 7.54 5.02
CA ALA A 178 18.54 6.69 3.83
C ALA A 178 18.62 7.53 2.54
N GLN A 179 17.78 8.54 2.41
CA GLN A 179 17.80 9.45 1.25
C GLN A 179 19.14 10.20 1.14
N ALA A 180 19.68 10.70 2.25
CA ALA A 180 20.98 11.38 2.27
C ALA A 180 22.13 10.42 1.92
N GLN A 181 22.06 9.17 2.39
CA GLN A 181 23.03 8.13 2.09
C GLN A 181 23.02 7.76 0.59
N ALA A 182 21.85 7.64 -0.02
CA ALA A 182 21.70 7.37 -1.45
C ALA A 182 22.27 8.50 -2.31
N GLN A 183 21.97 9.76 -1.96
CA GLN A 183 22.55 10.92 -2.65
C GLN A 183 24.08 10.96 -2.53
N LEU A 184 24.62 10.68 -1.35
CA LEU A 184 26.06 10.65 -1.10
C LEU A 184 26.76 9.52 -1.88
N ARG A 185 26.09 8.37 -2.03
CA ARG A 185 26.56 7.25 -2.84
C ARG A 185 26.65 7.62 -4.31
N ASP A 186 25.69 8.36 -4.85
CA ASP A 186 25.74 8.85 -6.22
C ASP A 186 26.85 9.89 -6.44
N GLU A 187 27.07 10.80 -5.48
CA GLU A 187 28.21 11.73 -5.51
C GLU A 187 29.55 10.96 -5.51
N THR A 188 29.65 9.92 -4.67
CA THR A 188 30.82 9.04 -4.57
C THR A 188 31.09 8.31 -5.88
N ALA A 189 30.05 7.77 -6.54
CA ALA A 189 30.18 7.12 -7.84
C ALA A 189 30.69 8.07 -8.94
N ARG A 190 30.19 9.31 -8.97
CA ARG A 190 30.68 10.35 -9.91
C ARG A 190 32.13 10.71 -9.64
N ALA A 191 32.51 10.87 -8.37
CA ALA A 191 33.90 11.12 -7.97
C ALA A 191 34.81 9.94 -8.34
N ALA A 192 34.34 8.70 -8.17
CA ALA A 192 35.07 7.50 -8.57
C ALA A 192 35.38 7.51 -10.07
N ALA A 193 34.40 7.80 -10.92
CA ALA A 193 34.57 7.85 -12.38
C ALA A 193 35.64 8.87 -12.81
N GLN A 194 35.78 9.98 -12.07
CA GLN A 194 36.80 10.98 -12.34
C GLN A 194 38.16 10.54 -11.82
N THR A 195 38.24 9.98 -10.60
CA THR A 195 39.49 9.74 -9.87
C THR A 195 40.10 8.35 -10.09
N THR A 196 39.42 7.47 -10.82
CA THR A 196 39.87 6.09 -11.09
C THR A 196 41.30 6.05 -11.64
N GLY A 197 42.15 5.22 -11.02
CA GLY A 197 43.54 5.02 -11.44
C GLY A 197 44.51 6.11 -11.00
N ARG A 198 44.07 7.10 -10.21
CA ARG A 198 44.92 8.14 -9.61
C ARG A 198 45.04 7.93 -8.10
N SER A 199 46.19 8.24 -7.53
CA SER A 199 46.38 8.30 -6.08
C SER A 199 45.87 9.64 -5.52
N ALA A 200 45.61 9.70 -4.22
CA ALA A 200 45.09 10.91 -3.55
C ALA A 200 46.00 12.14 -3.77
N ASP A 201 47.31 11.95 -3.87
CA ASP A 201 48.29 13.02 -4.11
C ASP A 201 48.24 13.57 -5.54
N GLU A 202 47.81 12.74 -6.50
CA GLU A 202 47.67 13.09 -7.92
C GLU A 202 46.34 13.80 -8.23
N LEU A 203 45.45 13.91 -7.24
CA LEU A 203 44.19 14.62 -7.37
C LEU A 203 44.41 16.13 -7.42
N THR A 204 43.61 16.79 -8.24
CA THR A 204 43.54 18.26 -8.28
C THR A 204 42.96 18.79 -6.96
N ALA A 205 43.20 20.07 -6.67
CA ALA A 205 42.64 20.70 -5.47
C ALA A 205 41.09 20.63 -5.44
N ARG A 206 40.44 20.67 -6.61
CA ARG A 206 38.98 20.54 -6.72
C ARG A 206 38.50 19.14 -6.37
N GLU A 207 39.15 18.10 -6.89
CA GLU A 207 38.81 16.71 -6.62
C GLU A 207 39.06 16.34 -5.15
N ARG A 208 40.14 16.85 -4.55
CA ARG A 208 40.39 16.69 -3.10
C ARG A 208 39.31 17.35 -2.26
N SER A 209 38.93 18.58 -2.60
CA SER A 209 37.84 19.27 -1.89
C SER A 209 36.49 18.53 -2.03
N GLU A 210 36.23 17.91 -3.17
CA GLU A 210 35.03 17.08 -3.38
C GLU A 210 35.08 15.81 -2.53
N MET A 211 36.22 15.12 -2.48
CA MET A 211 36.43 13.97 -1.60
C MET A 211 36.29 14.35 -0.12
N GLU A 212 36.90 15.44 0.33
CA GLU A 212 36.79 15.92 1.72
C GLU A 212 35.34 16.19 2.12
N ARG A 213 34.53 16.73 1.19
CA ARG A 213 33.09 16.94 1.40
C ARG A 213 32.32 15.62 1.49
N ILE A 214 32.64 14.63 0.65
CA ILE A 214 32.05 13.29 0.73
C ILE A 214 32.36 12.64 2.08
N VAL A 215 33.62 12.70 2.51
CA VAL A 215 34.08 12.15 3.80
C VAL A 215 33.37 12.84 4.97
N ALA A 216 33.29 14.17 4.97
CA ALA A 216 32.64 14.93 6.03
C ALA A 216 31.15 14.58 6.14
N ARG A 217 30.43 14.52 5.01
CA ARG A 217 29.02 14.10 4.97
C ARG A 217 28.83 12.66 5.45
N GLN A 218 29.71 11.74 5.04
CA GLN A 218 29.61 10.34 5.46
C GLN A 218 29.80 10.18 6.99
N GLN A 219 30.71 10.95 7.58
CA GLN A 219 30.92 10.98 9.03
C GLN A 219 29.71 11.57 9.78
N GLU A 220 29.11 12.63 9.23
CA GLU A 220 27.89 13.23 9.77
C GLU A 220 26.73 12.22 9.77
N LEU A 221 26.51 11.50 8.66
CA LEU A 221 25.49 10.45 8.57
C LEU A 221 25.76 9.30 9.56
N ALA A 222 27.02 8.88 9.71
CA ALA A 222 27.37 7.85 10.70
C ALA A 222 27.05 8.29 12.14
N GLN A 223 27.29 9.56 12.48
CA GLN A 223 26.94 10.10 13.79
C GLN A 223 25.43 10.15 13.99
N GLN A 224 24.68 10.68 13.02
CA GLN A 224 23.21 10.73 13.07
C GLN A 224 22.61 9.32 13.20
N MET A 225 23.22 8.33 12.55
CA MET A 225 22.80 6.93 12.66
C MET A 225 22.95 6.40 14.10
N ASN A 226 24.11 6.64 14.73
CA ASN A 226 24.35 6.20 16.11
C ASN A 226 23.39 6.90 17.10
N GLU A 227 23.18 8.20 16.93
CA GLU A 227 22.22 8.98 17.73
C GLU A 227 20.78 8.44 17.57
N LEU A 228 20.38 8.10 16.35
CA LEU A 228 19.07 7.50 16.07
C LEU A 228 18.91 6.12 16.73
N VAL A 229 19.96 5.30 16.77
CA VAL A 229 19.93 4.00 17.46
C VAL A 229 19.74 4.17 18.97
N GLU A 230 20.45 5.10 19.60
CA GLU A 230 20.28 5.41 21.02
C GLU A 230 18.86 5.92 21.31
N GLU A 231 18.32 6.78 20.44
CA GLU A 231 16.96 7.30 20.54
C GLU A 231 15.90 6.19 20.40
N MET A 232 16.07 5.25 19.45
CA MET A 232 15.18 4.09 19.31
C MET A 232 15.19 3.21 20.55
N GLN A 233 16.35 2.98 21.18
CA GLN A 233 16.44 2.20 22.41
C GLN A 233 15.75 2.89 23.59
N ALA A 234 15.93 4.21 23.73
CA ALA A 234 15.26 4.97 24.78
C ALA A 234 13.73 4.95 24.61
N ARG A 235 13.24 5.06 23.37
CA ARG A 235 11.81 5.01 23.05
C ARG A 235 11.22 3.62 23.21
N GLU A 236 11.97 2.57 22.87
CA GLU A 236 11.58 1.18 23.12
C GLU A 236 11.27 0.95 24.60
N GLU A 237 12.14 1.42 25.50
CA GLU A 237 11.93 1.29 26.94
C GLU A 237 10.68 2.07 27.42
N ALA A 238 10.44 3.26 26.87
CA ALA A 238 9.28 4.08 27.20
C ALA A 238 7.96 3.46 26.69
N LEU A 239 7.98 2.82 25.52
CA LEU A 239 6.80 2.23 24.88
C LEU A 239 6.52 0.80 25.35
N ARG A 240 7.46 0.10 26.00
CA ARG A 240 7.33 -1.33 26.29
C ARG A 240 6.02 -1.73 26.99
N ASP A 241 5.53 -0.91 27.91
CA ASP A 241 4.30 -1.20 28.66
C ASP A 241 3.04 -0.67 27.97
N ALA A 242 3.14 0.46 27.25
CA ALA A 242 2.00 1.14 26.65
C ALA A 242 1.70 0.67 25.21
N ASP A 243 2.74 0.35 24.44
CA ASP A 243 2.68 -0.16 23.07
C ASP A 243 3.81 -1.17 22.81
N PRO A 244 3.60 -2.44 23.21
CA PRO A 244 4.61 -3.49 23.04
C PRO A 244 4.98 -3.77 21.59
N ALA A 245 4.07 -3.51 20.63
CA ALA A 245 4.28 -3.80 19.22
C ALA A 245 5.19 -2.75 18.56
N ALA A 246 4.97 -1.46 18.82
CA ALA A 246 5.89 -0.42 18.38
C ALA A 246 7.27 -0.54 19.06
N ALA A 247 7.29 -0.84 20.37
CA ALA A 247 8.53 -1.12 21.09
C ALA A 247 9.31 -2.28 20.43
N ALA A 248 8.63 -3.37 20.05
CA ALA A 248 9.26 -4.49 19.37
C ALA A 248 9.87 -4.10 18.00
N GLY A 249 9.17 -3.29 17.20
CA GLY A 249 9.70 -2.78 15.92
C GLY A 249 10.95 -1.92 16.11
N MET A 250 10.95 -0.99 17.08
CA MET A 250 12.12 -0.19 17.41
C MET A 250 13.28 -1.03 17.95
N ALA A 251 12.99 -2.03 18.79
CA ALA A 251 13.98 -2.97 19.32
C ALA A 251 14.68 -3.73 18.18
N GLN A 252 13.91 -4.23 17.21
CA GLN A 252 14.42 -4.96 16.06
C GLN A 252 15.28 -4.09 15.16
N ALA A 253 14.81 -2.88 14.83
CA ALA A 253 15.58 -1.92 14.03
C ALA A 253 16.91 -1.53 14.69
N ALA A 254 16.88 -1.21 16.00
CA ALA A 254 18.09 -0.89 16.76
C ALA A 254 19.05 -2.09 16.85
N ALA A 255 18.52 -3.29 17.10
CA ALA A 255 19.32 -4.52 17.15
C ALA A 255 19.96 -4.83 15.79
N ARG A 256 19.23 -4.60 14.68
CA ARG A 256 19.76 -4.76 13.31
C ARG A 256 20.92 -3.81 13.06
N ALA A 257 20.76 -2.53 13.37
CA ALA A 257 21.82 -1.54 13.23
C ALA A 257 23.10 -1.96 13.96
N GLN A 258 22.96 -2.48 15.19
CA GLN A 258 24.08 -2.96 16.00
C GLN A 258 24.70 -4.24 15.45
N GLN A 259 23.87 -5.20 15.03
CA GLN A 259 24.32 -6.48 14.49
C GLN A 259 25.07 -6.32 13.16
N GLN A 260 24.54 -5.48 12.26
CA GLN A 260 25.16 -5.17 10.97
C GLN A 260 26.24 -4.09 11.08
N GLN A 261 26.41 -3.50 12.26
CA GLN A 261 27.38 -2.44 12.53
C GLN A 261 27.21 -1.25 11.56
N THR A 262 25.97 -0.89 11.22
CA THR A 262 25.66 0.05 10.14
C THR A 262 26.38 1.40 10.29
N GLY A 263 26.44 1.96 11.51
CA GLY A 263 27.22 3.17 11.79
C GLY A 263 28.73 2.98 11.55
N GLN A 264 29.28 1.82 11.91
CA GLN A 264 30.68 1.49 11.67
C GLN A 264 30.99 1.28 10.18
N THR A 265 30.05 0.68 9.43
CA THR A 265 30.12 0.54 7.96
C THR A 265 30.16 1.91 7.28
N MET A 266 29.34 2.86 7.74
CA MET A 266 29.39 4.25 7.28
C MET A 266 30.73 4.93 7.60
N GLU A 267 31.28 4.74 8.81
CA GLU A 267 32.61 5.25 9.16
C GLU A 267 33.72 4.66 8.28
N GLN A 268 33.65 3.36 7.96
CA GLN A 268 34.59 2.70 7.05
C GLN A 268 34.48 3.27 5.64
N ALA A 269 33.27 3.51 5.14
CA ALA A 269 33.06 4.16 3.84
C ALA A 269 33.74 5.54 3.80
N ALA A 270 33.64 6.33 4.87
CA ALA A 270 34.32 7.61 4.97
C ALA A 270 35.86 7.46 4.93
N GLN A 271 36.39 6.46 5.64
CA GLN A 271 37.83 6.17 5.65
C GLN A 271 38.33 5.73 4.26
N GLU A 272 37.59 4.89 3.55
CA GLU A 272 37.91 4.43 2.19
C GLU A 272 37.83 5.59 1.18
N ALA A 273 36.79 6.43 1.26
CA ALA A 273 36.66 7.62 0.44
C ALA A 273 37.86 8.57 0.65
N SER A 274 38.31 8.77 1.90
CA SER A 274 39.47 9.62 2.23
C SER A 274 40.79 9.11 1.63
N GLN A 275 40.87 7.81 1.36
CA GLN A 275 42.03 7.14 0.75
C GLN A 275 41.92 7.06 -0.78
N ASN A 276 40.95 7.76 -1.38
CA ASN A 276 40.59 7.65 -2.80
C ASN A 276 40.16 6.22 -3.23
N GLN A 277 39.69 5.40 -2.29
CA GLN A 277 39.15 4.06 -2.58
C GLN A 277 37.64 4.14 -2.83
N MET A 278 37.23 5.00 -3.76
CA MET A 278 35.83 5.36 -3.97
C MET A 278 34.94 4.17 -4.35
N THR A 279 35.48 3.15 -5.03
CA THR A 279 34.74 1.93 -5.35
C THR A 279 34.40 1.10 -4.11
N ASN A 280 35.33 0.97 -3.16
CA ASN A 280 35.07 0.26 -1.91
C ASN A 280 34.09 1.07 -1.06
N ALA A 281 34.29 2.39 -0.97
CA ALA A 281 33.40 3.29 -0.24
C ALA A 281 31.96 3.17 -0.75
N GLY A 282 31.76 3.14 -2.07
CA GLY A 282 30.45 2.91 -2.68
C GLY A 282 29.81 1.58 -2.28
N GLN A 283 30.58 0.49 -2.18
CA GLN A 283 30.05 -0.80 -1.73
C GLN A 283 29.61 -0.78 -0.27
N GLN A 284 30.36 -0.09 0.60
CA GLN A 284 29.98 0.08 2.01
C GLN A 284 28.74 0.97 2.15
N GLN A 285 28.61 2.00 1.31
CA GLN A 285 27.43 2.85 1.26
C GLN A 285 26.19 2.07 0.79
N ASP A 286 26.32 1.22 -0.24
CA ASP A 286 25.24 0.34 -0.71
C ASP A 286 24.83 -0.67 0.39
N GLN A 287 25.78 -1.18 1.18
CA GLN A 287 25.45 -2.03 2.33
C GLN A 287 24.68 -1.25 3.40
N ALA A 288 25.18 -0.07 3.78
CA ALA A 288 24.52 0.77 4.77
C ALA A 288 23.10 1.15 4.34
N LEU A 289 22.88 1.49 3.07
CA LEU A 289 21.56 1.82 2.55
C LEU A 289 20.56 0.66 2.72
N ARG A 290 20.98 -0.57 2.38
CA ARG A 290 20.15 -1.77 2.58
C ARG A 290 19.82 -2.04 4.04
N ASP A 291 20.77 -1.78 4.95
CA ASP A 291 20.52 -1.91 6.39
C ASP A 291 19.47 -0.89 6.86
N LEU A 292 19.53 0.36 6.39
CA LEU A 292 18.56 1.41 6.73
C LEU A 292 17.16 1.09 6.21
N GLU A 293 17.04 0.58 4.98
CA GLU A 293 15.77 0.13 4.41
C GLU A 293 15.16 -1.00 5.25
N GLN A 294 15.96 -2.02 5.61
CA GLN A 294 15.50 -3.11 6.47
C GLN A 294 15.08 -2.65 7.88
N MET A 295 15.70 -1.59 8.40
CA MET A 295 15.29 -1.00 9.67
C MET A 295 13.95 -0.26 9.55
N GLN A 296 13.66 0.37 8.41
CA GLN A 296 12.35 0.95 8.15
C GLN A 296 11.30 -0.17 8.13
N ASP A 297 11.60 -1.28 7.44
CA ASP A 297 10.72 -2.46 7.39
C ASP A 297 10.42 -3.03 8.78
N ASP A 298 11.43 -3.10 9.67
CA ASP A 298 11.26 -3.59 11.05
C ASP A 298 10.30 -2.69 11.86
N ILE A 299 10.45 -1.37 11.74
CA ILE A 299 9.56 -0.40 12.41
C ILE A 299 8.13 -0.52 11.86
N GLU A 300 7.99 -0.64 10.54
CA GLU A 300 6.68 -0.81 9.89
C GLU A 300 6.03 -2.14 10.23
N ALA A 301 6.80 -3.22 10.36
CA ALA A 301 6.30 -4.52 10.80
C ALA A 301 5.72 -4.45 12.22
N GLY A 302 6.37 -3.73 13.14
CA GLY A 302 5.83 -3.46 14.47
C GLY A 302 4.48 -2.74 14.43
N ASN A 303 4.34 -1.73 13.56
CA ASN A 303 3.09 -1.00 13.38
C ASN A 303 1.97 -1.86 12.77
N ARG A 304 2.29 -2.71 11.78
CA ARG A 304 1.34 -3.68 11.21
C ARG A 304 0.84 -4.66 12.27
N GLN A 305 1.76 -5.23 13.06
CA GLN A 305 1.40 -6.13 14.16
C GLN A 305 0.51 -5.44 15.20
N ARG A 306 0.77 -4.17 15.53
CA ARG A 306 -0.09 -3.39 16.44
C ARG A 306 -1.52 -3.32 15.93
N GLN A 307 -1.70 -3.02 14.65
CA GLN A 307 -3.02 -2.89 14.03
C GLN A 307 -3.75 -4.22 13.94
N GLU A 308 -3.07 -5.31 13.61
CA GLU A 308 -3.65 -6.66 13.63
C GLU A 308 -4.13 -7.07 15.03
N ILE A 309 -3.42 -6.67 16.09
CA ILE A 309 -3.85 -6.88 17.47
C ILE A 309 -5.10 -6.04 17.74
N LEU A 310 -5.08 -4.76 17.41
CA LEU A 310 -6.19 -3.84 17.63
C LEU A 310 -7.44 -4.27 16.87
N GLN A 311 -7.33 -4.67 15.61
CA GLN A 311 -8.44 -5.14 14.78
C GLN A 311 -9.12 -6.38 15.39
N ARG A 312 -8.32 -7.36 15.85
CA ARG A 312 -8.85 -8.54 16.54
C ARG A 312 -9.53 -8.18 17.86
N MET A 313 -8.98 -7.20 18.58
CA MET A 313 -9.58 -6.70 19.80
C MET A 313 -10.91 -6.01 19.54
N ILE A 314 -11.00 -5.13 18.54
CA ILE A 314 -12.25 -4.47 18.14
C ILE A 314 -13.30 -5.51 17.78
N ALA A 315 -12.95 -6.53 16.98
CA ALA A 315 -13.88 -7.60 16.63
C ALA A 315 -14.43 -8.32 17.89
N SER A 316 -13.56 -8.63 18.85
CA SER A 316 -13.97 -9.24 20.14
C SER A 316 -14.83 -8.29 20.99
N VAL A 317 -14.57 -6.99 20.94
CA VAL A 317 -15.35 -5.95 21.64
C VAL A 317 -16.75 -5.84 21.02
N ILE A 318 -16.85 -5.77 19.69
CA ILE A 318 -18.12 -5.74 18.96
C ILE A 318 -19.00 -6.92 19.35
N GLU A 319 -18.47 -8.15 19.28
CA GLU A 319 -19.20 -9.36 19.66
C GLU A 319 -19.68 -9.30 21.12
N SER A 320 -18.83 -8.80 22.02
CA SER A 320 -19.15 -8.69 23.45
C SER A 320 -20.25 -7.66 23.72
N ILE A 321 -20.18 -6.48 23.08
CA ILE A 321 -21.20 -5.42 23.22
C ILE A 321 -22.53 -5.89 22.63
N GLU A 322 -22.53 -6.55 21.47
CA GLU A 322 -23.75 -7.16 20.91
C GLU A 322 -24.38 -8.18 21.87
N GLY A 323 -23.55 -8.98 22.54
CA GLY A 323 -23.99 -9.89 23.60
C GLY A 323 -24.65 -9.15 24.78
N LEU A 324 -24.03 -8.07 25.26
CA LEU A 324 -24.59 -7.24 26.34
C LEU A 324 -25.91 -6.58 25.94
N ILE A 325 -26.03 -6.07 24.72
CA ILE A 325 -27.25 -5.49 24.17
C ILE A 325 -28.39 -6.53 24.19
N LYS A 326 -28.14 -7.73 23.68
CA LYS A 326 -29.14 -8.82 23.68
C LYS A 326 -29.62 -9.16 25.09
N VAL A 327 -28.71 -9.21 26.06
CA VAL A 327 -29.07 -9.48 27.47
C VAL A 327 -29.84 -8.31 28.07
N GLN A 328 -29.44 -7.06 27.82
CA GLN A 328 -30.13 -5.86 28.31
C GLN A 328 -31.56 -5.73 27.74
N GLU A 329 -31.77 -6.07 26.47
CA GLU A 329 -33.10 -6.12 25.83
C GLU A 329 -33.99 -7.21 26.44
N ALA A 330 -33.41 -8.37 26.77
CA ALA A 330 -34.11 -9.44 27.46
C ALA A 330 -34.51 -9.03 28.90
N GLU A 331 -33.64 -8.32 29.62
CA GLU A 331 -33.94 -7.80 30.96
C GLU A 331 -35.04 -6.73 30.92
N LEU A 332 -35.02 -5.80 29.96
CA LEU A 332 -36.12 -4.83 29.77
C LEU A 332 -37.46 -5.54 29.52
N THR A 333 -37.45 -6.60 28.70
CA THR A 333 -38.65 -7.42 28.46
C THR A 333 -39.12 -8.14 29.72
N ALA A 334 -38.19 -8.64 30.54
CA ALA A 334 -38.51 -9.29 31.81
C ALA A 334 -39.00 -8.30 32.87
N LEU A 335 -38.46 -7.07 32.88
CA LEU A 335 -38.92 -5.96 33.72
C LEU A 335 -40.36 -5.59 33.37
N ASP A 336 -40.72 -5.52 32.08
CA ASP A 336 -42.10 -5.29 31.63
C ASP A 336 -43.07 -6.35 32.14
N GLN A 337 -42.65 -7.63 32.19
CA GLN A 337 -43.46 -8.73 32.70
C GLN A 337 -43.58 -8.70 34.23
N ALA A 338 -42.48 -8.37 34.92
CA ALA A 338 -42.45 -8.18 36.36
C ALA A 338 -43.40 -7.04 36.77
N ALA A 339 -43.43 -5.94 36.03
CA ALA A 339 -44.35 -4.81 36.28
C ALA A 339 -45.83 -5.19 36.12
N GLN A 340 -46.17 -6.04 35.16
CA GLN A 340 -47.54 -6.53 34.98
C GLN A 340 -48.02 -7.43 36.13
N THR A 341 -47.09 -8.15 36.77
CA THR A 341 -47.38 -9.13 37.83
C THR A 341 -47.08 -8.61 39.24
N ALA A 342 -46.43 -7.44 39.33
CA ALA A 342 -45.83 -6.89 40.55
C ALA A 342 -44.86 -7.86 41.25
N ASP A 343 -44.18 -8.73 40.49
CA ASP A 343 -43.17 -9.67 41.00
C ASP A 343 -41.80 -9.38 40.38
N TYR A 344 -40.98 -8.67 41.15
CA TYR A 344 -39.61 -8.27 40.78
C TYR A 344 -38.54 -9.22 41.34
N THR A 345 -38.95 -10.37 41.87
CA THR A 345 -38.03 -11.29 42.53
C THR A 345 -36.93 -11.74 41.57
N GLY A 346 -35.67 -11.48 41.94
CA GLY A 346 -34.49 -11.91 41.19
C GLY A 346 -34.08 -11.01 40.02
N ARG A 347 -34.79 -9.91 39.74
CA ARG A 347 -34.36 -8.93 38.71
C ARG A 347 -33.04 -8.26 39.07
N ASP A 348 -32.83 -7.96 40.35
CA ASP A 348 -31.57 -7.38 40.82
C ASP A 348 -30.38 -8.33 40.62
N ALA A 349 -30.59 -9.65 40.79
CA ALA A 349 -29.57 -10.65 40.55
C ALA A 349 -29.16 -10.74 39.08
N ALA A 350 -30.12 -10.69 38.16
CA ALA A 350 -29.85 -10.68 36.72
C ALA A 350 -29.11 -9.41 36.29
N MET A 351 -29.53 -8.24 36.79
CA MET A 351 -28.83 -6.98 36.53
C MET A 351 -27.41 -6.96 37.11
N ILE A 352 -27.16 -7.62 38.25
CA ILE A 352 -25.80 -7.79 38.78
C ILE A 352 -24.94 -8.65 37.87
N GLU A 353 -25.48 -9.71 37.29
CA GLU A 353 -24.76 -10.54 36.31
C GLU A 353 -24.42 -9.72 35.05
N LEU A 354 -25.40 -8.97 34.52
CA LEU A 354 -25.18 -8.06 33.40
C LEU A 354 -24.06 -7.04 33.69
N SER A 355 -24.11 -6.36 34.84
CA SER A 355 -23.09 -5.38 35.22
C SER A 355 -21.69 -5.97 35.39
N ARG A 356 -21.58 -7.24 35.81
CA ARG A 356 -20.28 -7.93 35.86
C ARG A 356 -19.75 -8.23 34.46
N ASN A 357 -20.63 -8.64 33.55
CA ASN A 357 -20.25 -8.86 32.15
C ASN A 357 -19.85 -7.54 31.48
N THR A 358 -20.56 -6.44 31.75
CA THR A 358 -20.20 -5.10 31.27
C THR A 358 -18.84 -4.66 31.81
N LEU A 359 -18.56 -4.88 33.09
CA LEU A 359 -17.24 -4.57 33.67
C LEU A 359 -16.11 -5.39 33.02
N ALA A 360 -16.34 -6.66 32.68
CA ALA A 360 -15.36 -7.47 31.96
C ALA A 360 -15.06 -6.93 30.54
N VAL A 361 -16.05 -6.32 29.87
CA VAL A 361 -15.84 -5.63 28.59
C VAL A 361 -15.03 -4.34 28.77
N ILE A 362 -15.23 -3.61 29.88
CA ILE A 362 -14.39 -2.45 30.23
C ILE A 362 -12.93 -2.87 30.44
N ASP A 363 -12.68 -3.98 31.14
CA ASP A 363 -11.31 -4.51 31.32
C ASP A 363 -10.67 -4.89 29.96
N LEU A 364 -11.45 -5.43 29.02
CA LEU A 364 -10.99 -5.72 27.66
C LEU A 364 -10.66 -4.44 26.89
N LEU A 365 -11.51 -3.42 26.98
CA LEU A 365 -11.32 -2.13 26.32
C LEU A 365 -10.10 -1.38 26.86
N ALA A 366 -9.84 -1.45 28.17
CA ALA A 366 -8.67 -0.86 28.80
C ALA A 366 -7.35 -1.43 28.24
N ALA A 367 -7.33 -2.69 27.79
CA ALA A 367 -6.17 -3.28 27.12
C ALA A 367 -5.91 -2.69 25.72
N GLY A 368 -6.92 -2.07 25.10
CA GLY A 368 -6.80 -1.37 23.82
C GLY A 368 -6.25 0.05 23.94
N GLY A 369 -6.09 0.57 25.16
CA GLY A 369 -5.49 1.86 25.42
C GLY A 369 -6.34 3.04 24.96
N ALA A 370 -5.67 4.14 24.60
CA ALA A 370 -6.31 5.41 24.29
C ALA A 370 -7.17 5.35 23.01
N GLU A 371 -6.82 4.48 22.07
CA GLU A 371 -7.57 4.25 20.84
C GLU A 371 -9.03 3.83 21.12
N MET A 372 -9.29 3.16 22.26
CA MET A 372 -10.61 2.66 22.65
C MET A 372 -11.35 3.57 23.64
N SER A 373 -10.81 4.76 23.95
CA SER A 373 -11.32 5.65 25.00
C SER A 373 -12.81 5.97 24.86
N ASN A 374 -13.26 6.36 23.66
CA ASN A 374 -14.66 6.70 23.39
C ASN A 374 -15.62 5.53 23.63
N ILE A 375 -15.23 4.34 23.15
CA ILE A 375 -16.01 3.11 23.36
C ILE A 375 -16.05 2.78 24.85
N THR A 376 -14.91 2.91 25.54
CA THR A 376 -14.78 2.70 26.99
C THR A 376 -15.71 3.61 27.77
N ALA A 377 -15.74 4.91 27.47
CA ALA A 377 -16.59 5.88 28.14
C ALA A 377 -18.09 5.55 27.99
N ASN A 378 -18.52 5.11 26.80
CA ASN A 378 -19.91 4.70 26.58
C ASN A 378 -20.26 3.40 27.34
N VAL A 379 -19.37 2.41 27.37
CA VAL A 379 -19.59 1.18 28.15
C VAL A 379 -19.58 1.45 29.66
N ASP A 380 -18.74 2.36 30.14
CA ASP A 380 -18.69 2.76 31.55
C ASP A 380 -19.97 3.49 32.00
N ARG A 381 -20.48 4.41 31.18
CA ARG A 381 -21.81 5.05 31.42
C ARG A 381 -22.95 4.03 31.43
N ALA A 382 -22.88 2.99 30.58
CA ALA A 382 -23.84 1.90 30.62
C ALA A 382 -23.76 1.12 31.93
N TYR A 383 -22.54 0.77 32.37
CA TYR A 383 -22.30 0.11 33.66
C TYR A 383 -22.88 0.93 34.84
N ASP A 384 -22.63 2.23 34.88
CA ASP A 384 -23.15 3.13 35.90
C ASP A 384 -24.68 3.17 35.94
N ALA A 385 -25.32 3.21 34.77
CA ALA A 385 -26.77 3.14 34.66
C ALA A 385 -27.31 1.80 35.21
N GLN A 386 -26.66 0.68 34.91
CA GLN A 386 -27.02 -0.63 35.45
C GLN A 386 -26.87 -0.68 36.99
N VAL A 387 -25.82 -0.09 37.55
CA VAL A 387 -25.62 0.01 39.02
C VAL A 387 -26.73 0.83 39.68
N ARG A 388 -27.19 1.91 39.04
CA ARG A 388 -28.33 2.71 39.51
C ARG A 388 -29.64 1.92 39.45
N ALA A 389 -29.87 1.14 38.38
CA ALA A 389 -31.02 0.23 38.28
C ALA A 389 -31.03 -0.82 39.40
N ILE A 390 -29.88 -1.46 39.67
CA ILE A 390 -29.74 -2.42 40.80
C ILE A 390 -30.08 -1.75 42.14
N THR A 391 -29.61 -0.52 42.34
CA THR A 391 -29.88 0.24 43.57
C THR A 391 -31.37 0.56 43.70
N ALA A 392 -32.04 0.94 42.61
CA ALA A 392 -33.48 1.21 42.59
C ALA A 392 -34.32 -0.06 42.84
N LEU A 393 -33.95 -1.20 42.23
CA LEU A 393 -34.59 -2.50 42.45
C LEU A 393 -34.53 -2.99 43.92
N ARG A 394 -33.54 -2.52 44.69
CA ARG A 394 -33.30 -2.92 46.08
C ARG A 394 -33.90 -2.00 47.13
N ARG A 395 -34.54 -0.90 46.73
CA ARG A 395 -35.18 0.04 47.68
C ARG A 395 -36.37 -0.63 48.36
N GLU A 396 -36.65 -0.20 49.60
CA GLU A 396 -37.83 -0.66 50.36
C GLU A 396 -39.15 -0.35 49.63
N PHE A 397 -39.18 0.79 48.92
CA PHE A 397 -40.23 1.16 47.99
C PHE A 397 -39.64 1.19 46.58
N LEU A 398 -40.09 0.27 45.74
CA LEU A 398 -39.65 0.17 44.35
C LEU A 398 -40.14 1.37 43.55
N ASP A 399 -39.24 1.97 42.79
CA ASP A 399 -39.51 3.02 41.82
C ASP A 399 -39.32 2.43 40.41
N GLU A 400 -40.42 1.94 39.84
CA GLU A 400 -40.42 1.19 38.56
C GLU A 400 -39.94 2.06 37.40
N ASP A 401 -40.36 3.32 37.38
CA ASP A 401 -39.99 4.30 36.35
C ASP A 401 -38.49 4.59 36.39
N ALA A 402 -37.91 4.70 37.60
CA ALA A 402 -36.47 4.89 37.75
C ALA A 402 -35.66 3.67 37.26
N VAL A 403 -36.09 2.45 37.57
CA VAL A 403 -35.41 1.22 37.09
C VAL A 403 -35.44 1.18 35.56
N ARG A 404 -36.61 1.37 34.96
CA ARG A 404 -36.78 1.40 33.50
C ARG A 404 -35.90 2.47 32.85
N THR A 405 -35.92 3.68 33.37
CA THR A 405 -35.12 4.80 32.83
C THR A 405 -33.63 4.45 32.82
N HIS A 406 -33.13 3.83 33.88
CA HIS A 406 -31.73 3.41 33.96
C HIS A 406 -31.39 2.24 33.02
N GLU A 407 -32.27 1.25 32.88
CA GLU A 407 -32.05 0.14 31.93
C GLU A 407 -32.12 0.60 30.46
N GLU A 408 -33.04 1.49 30.11
CA GLU A 408 -33.14 2.11 28.78
C GLU A 408 -31.90 2.97 28.48
N GLY A 409 -31.45 3.76 29.46
CA GLY A 409 -30.20 4.54 29.35
C GLY A 409 -28.96 3.66 29.17
N SER A 410 -28.88 2.53 29.88
CA SER A 410 -27.83 1.52 29.69
C SER A 410 -27.83 0.98 28.26
N LEU A 411 -29.00 0.60 27.74
CA LEU A 411 -29.14 0.08 26.37
C LEU A 411 -28.72 1.12 25.31
N GLU A 412 -29.11 2.39 25.50
CA GLU A 412 -28.72 3.48 24.60
C GLU A 412 -27.19 3.64 24.54
N MET A 413 -26.52 3.62 25.69
CA MET A 413 -25.06 3.75 25.76
C MET A 413 -24.33 2.54 25.17
N LEU A 414 -24.82 1.32 25.39
CA LEU A 414 -24.26 0.12 24.75
C LEU A 414 -24.39 0.16 23.23
N ARG A 415 -25.52 0.66 22.70
CA ARG A 415 -25.71 0.84 21.24
C ARG A 415 -24.76 1.88 20.67
N ARG A 416 -24.55 3.01 21.35
CA ARG A 416 -23.54 4.00 20.94
C ARG A 416 -22.14 3.40 20.93
N ALA A 417 -21.78 2.64 21.97
CA ALA A 417 -20.48 1.95 22.02
C ALA A 417 -20.31 0.95 20.86
N LEU A 418 -21.38 0.25 20.46
CA LEU A 418 -21.36 -0.64 19.30
C LEU A 418 -21.15 0.14 17.99
N ASP A 419 -21.90 1.22 17.79
CA ASP A 419 -21.77 2.08 16.61
C ASP A 419 -20.35 2.64 16.48
N ASP A 420 -19.76 3.12 17.59
CA ASP A 420 -18.38 3.62 17.64
C ASP A 420 -17.35 2.52 17.31
N ALA A 421 -17.53 1.32 17.87
CA ALA A 421 -16.64 0.18 17.62
C ALA A 421 -16.72 -0.28 16.15
N GLN A 422 -17.92 -0.31 15.56
CA GLN A 422 -18.12 -0.65 14.15
C GLN A 422 -17.50 0.40 13.23
N ALA A 423 -17.71 1.69 13.51
CA ALA A 423 -17.10 2.78 12.74
C ALA A 423 -15.56 2.72 12.79
N MET A 424 -14.99 2.41 13.95
CA MET A 424 -13.54 2.23 14.09
C MET A 424 -13.03 1.02 13.30
N ALA A 425 -13.75 -0.11 13.33
CA ALA A 425 -13.39 -1.29 12.54
C ALA A 425 -13.39 -0.98 11.03
N GLU A 426 -14.42 -0.29 10.56
CA GLU A 426 -14.55 0.12 9.16
C GLU A 426 -13.42 1.09 8.75
N GLN A 427 -13.14 2.10 9.59
CA GLN A 427 -12.05 3.03 9.35
C GLN A 427 -10.69 2.30 9.26
N MET A 428 -10.42 1.35 10.16
CA MET A 428 -9.19 0.57 10.14
C MET A 428 -9.05 -0.26 8.86
N GLN A 429 -10.14 -0.88 8.38
CA GLN A 429 -10.14 -1.59 7.10
C GLN A 429 -9.86 -0.64 5.93
N GLN A 430 -10.49 0.53 5.90
CA GLN A 430 -10.22 1.53 4.86
C GLN A 430 -8.76 2.02 4.88
N ASP A 431 -8.20 2.27 6.07
CA ASP A 431 -6.80 2.67 6.22
C ASP A 431 -5.82 1.58 5.79
N GLU A 432 -6.13 0.32 6.08
CA GLU A 432 -5.36 -0.83 5.59
C GLU A 432 -5.41 -0.94 4.07
N MET A 433 -6.61 -0.89 3.48
CA MET A 433 -6.77 -0.90 2.02
C MET A 433 -6.00 0.23 1.36
N ARG A 434 -6.11 1.46 1.87
CA ARG A 434 -5.37 2.63 1.36
C ARG A 434 -3.86 2.42 1.41
N ARG A 435 -3.33 1.85 2.50
CA ARG A 435 -1.88 1.58 2.60
C ARG A 435 -1.42 0.51 1.63
N ARG A 436 -2.13 -0.61 1.54
CA ARG A 436 -1.84 -1.66 0.54
C ARG A 436 -1.85 -1.06 -0.87
N PHE A 437 -2.77 -0.14 -1.12
CA PHE A 437 -2.89 0.56 -2.38
C PHE A 437 -1.70 1.50 -2.67
N GLU A 438 -1.28 2.29 -1.68
CA GLU A 438 -0.10 3.15 -1.79
C GLU A 438 1.20 2.35 -1.97
N GLU A 439 1.35 1.24 -1.25
CA GLU A 439 2.47 0.29 -1.38
C GLU A 439 2.51 -0.29 -2.80
N LEU A 440 1.38 -0.75 -3.31
CA LEU A 440 1.25 -1.26 -4.68
C LEU A 440 1.64 -0.19 -5.70
N GLN A 441 1.13 1.02 -5.52
CA GLN A 441 1.43 2.14 -6.41
C GLN A 441 2.92 2.51 -6.39
N ARG A 442 3.55 2.52 -5.21
CA ARG A 442 5.00 2.74 -5.05
C ARG A 442 5.78 1.66 -5.79
N ALA A 443 5.44 0.39 -5.61
CA ALA A 443 6.13 -0.72 -6.28
C ALA A 443 6.08 -0.59 -7.81
N TYR A 444 4.93 -0.22 -8.38
CA TYR A 444 4.83 0.04 -9.83
C TYR A 444 5.66 1.25 -10.27
N ARG A 445 5.69 2.34 -9.49
CA ARG A 445 6.52 3.52 -9.80
C ARG A 445 8.01 3.16 -9.82
N ASP A 446 8.47 2.38 -8.85
CA ASP A 446 9.87 1.96 -8.77
C ASP A 446 10.27 1.13 -10.01
N ILE A 447 9.41 0.20 -10.44
CA ILE A 447 9.63 -0.58 -11.67
C ILE A 447 9.61 0.33 -12.91
N LEU A 448 8.69 1.30 -12.98
CA LEU A 448 8.63 2.26 -14.08
C LEU A 448 9.90 3.11 -14.17
N GLU A 449 10.41 3.63 -13.05
CA GLU A 449 11.66 4.40 -13.03
C GLU A 449 12.84 3.56 -13.53
N GLN A 450 12.95 2.32 -13.07
CA GLN A 450 13.98 1.38 -13.55
C GLN A 450 13.83 1.09 -15.05
N GLN A 451 12.59 0.97 -15.54
CA GLN A 451 12.31 0.74 -16.95
C GLN A 451 12.69 1.96 -17.81
N ILE A 452 12.39 3.17 -17.35
CA ILE A 452 12.80 4.41 -18.05
C ILE A 452 14.33 4.54 -18.08
N ALA A 453 15.01 4.18 -16.99
CA ALA A 453 16.47 4.15 -16.97
C ALA A 453 17.04 3.16 -18.00
N LEU A 454 16.46 1.96 -18.11
CA LEU A 454 16.85 0.97 -19.13
C LEU A 454 16.63 1.49 -20.56
N ILE A 455 15.48 2.12 -20.84
CA ILE A 455 15.20 2.72 -22.16
C ILE A 455 16.31 3.70 -22.56
N ASN A 456 16.71 4.60 -21.65
CA ASN A 456 17.76 5.58 -21.89
C ASN A 456 19.14 4.95 -22.13
N GLU A 457 19.39 3.76 -21.55
CA GLU A 457 20.63 3.01 -21.75
C GLU A 457 20.63 2.16 -23.03
N THR A 458 19.45 1.67 -23.45
CA THR A 458 19.26 0.89 -24.68
C THR A 458 19.28 1.77 -25.93
N GLU A 459 18.74 2.99 -25.85
CA GLU A 459 18.57 3.92 -26.97
C GLU A 459 19.88 4.19 -27.76
N PRO A 460 21.04 4.48 -27.15
CA PRO A 460 22.28 4.71 -27.90
C PRO A 460 22.74 3.51 -28.72
N PHE A 461 22.35 2.29 -28.35
CA PHE A 461 22.68 1.07 -29.09
C PHE A 461 21.69 0.79 -30.22
N ALA A 462 20.43 1.21 -30.06
CA ALA A 462 19.38 1.08 -31.07
C ALA A 462 19.61 1.98 -32.29
N GLU A 463 20.30 3.10 -32.12
CA GLU A 463 20.67 4.04 -33.19
C GLU A 463 21.86 3.57 -34.05
N LEU A 464 22.57 2.51 -33.64
CA LEU A 464 23.74 2.00 -34.35
C LEU A 464 23.34 1.02 -35.46
N ASP A 465 23.82 1.26 -36.68
CA ASP A 465 23.63 0.34 -37.81
C ASP A 465 24.26 -1.04 -37.57
N GLU A 466 25.43 -1.08 -36.91
CA GLU A 466 26.14 -2.31 -36.58
C GLU A 466 26.74 -2.24 -35.16
N LEU A 467 26.43 -3.25 -34.33
CA LEU A 467 27.02 -3.37 -32.99
C LEU A 467 28.41 -3.99 -33.03
N SER A 468 29.38 -3.32 -32.40
CA SER A 468 30.69 -3.91 -32.16
C SER A 468 30.60 -5.08 -31.18
N ARG A 469 31.64 -5.92 -31.12
CA ARG A 469 31.70 -7.02 -30.13
C ARG A 469 31.56 -6.52 -28.69
N ARG A 470 32.06 -5.32 -28.40
CA ARG A 470 31.96 -4.70 -27.08
C ARG A 470 30.52 -4.24 -26.80
N ASP A 471 29.86 -3.63 -27.78
CA ASP A 471 28.49 -3.15 -27.64
C ASP A 471 27.53 -4.33 -27.41
N ARG A 472 27.70 -5.42 -28.15
CA ARG A 472 26.93 -6.67 -27.92
C ARG A 472 27.07 -7.21 -26.49
N VAL A 473 28.23 -7.05 -25.87
CA VAL A 473 28.43 -7.45 -24.47
C VAL A 473 27.70 -6.50 -23.52
N GLN A 474 27.64 -5.20 -23.82
CA GLN A 474 26.89 -4.24 -23.01
C GLN A 474 25.37 -4.44 -23.15
N VAL A 475 24.87 -4.60 -24.38
CA VAL A 475 23.45 -4.87 -24.65
C VAL A 475 22.99 -6.15 -23.93
N ARG A 476 23.82 -7.21 -23.88
CA ARG A 476 23.50 -8.40 -23.09
C ARG A 476 23.44 -8.16 -21.58
N LYS A 477 24.20 -7.21 -21.04
CA LYS A 477 24.05 -6.83 -19.63
C LYS A 477 22.75 -6.06 -19.38
N LEU A 478 22.26 -5.32 -20.37
CA LEU A 478 20.94 -4.71 -20.30
C LEU A 478 19.84 -5.77 -20.26
N SER A 479 20.02 -6.90 -20.99
CA SER A 479 19.12 -8.07 -20.91
C SER A 479 18.99 -8.60 -19.48
N ASP A 480 20.11 -8.81 -18.77
CA ASP A 480 20.10 -9.30 -17.38
C ASP A 480 19.33 -8.34 -16.44
N ARG A 481 19.44 -7.02 -16.67
CA ARG A 481 18.70 -6.01 -15.89
C ARG A 481 17.23 -5.94 -16.26
N GLN A 482 16.89 -6.08 -17.53
CA GLN A 482 15.50 -6.14 -17.97
C GLN A 482 14.78 -7.36 -17.38
N ASP A 483 15.45 -8.52 -17.30
CA ASP A 483 14.91 -9.70 -16.65
C ASP A 483 14.74 -9.49 -15.14
N ALA A 484 15.66 -8.78 -14.48
CA ALA A 484 15.51 -8.40 -13.08
C ALA A 484 14.27 -7.52 -12.84
N ASN A 485 14.03 -6.50 -13.69
CA ASN A 485 12.81 -5.68 -13.63
C ASN A 485 11.54 -6.53 -13.84
N ARG A 486 11.58 -7.48 -14.77
CA ARG A 486 10.48 -8.40 -15.05
C ARG A 486 10.15 -9.28 -13.83
N LEU A 487 11.17 -9.82 -13.17
CA LEU A 487 11.01 -10.60 -11.95
C LEU A 487 10.50 -9.76 -10.77
N ALA A 488 10.90 -8.49 -10.67
CA ALA A 488 10.35 -7.56 -9.68
C ALA A 488 8.86 -7.30 -9.91
N LEU A 489 8.44 -7.11 -11.17
CA LEU A 489 7.03 -6.99 -11.53
C LEU A 489 6.23 -8.24 -11.15
N GLU A 490 6.74 -9.43 -11.44
CA GLU A 490 6.12 -10.70 -11.02
C GLU A 490 5.98 -10.81 -9.49
N ALA A 491 6.98 -10.36 -8.74
CA ALA A 491 6.91 -10.34 -7.28
C ALA A 491 5.76 -9.46 -6.76
N VAL A 492 5.49 -8.31 -7.40
CA VAL A 492 4.36 -7.43 -7.04
C VAL A 492 3.01 -8.12 -7.23
N ARG A 493 2.86 -8.95 -8.27
CA ARG A 493 1.64 -9.75 -8.47
C ARG A 493 1.50 -10.83 -7.41
N GLN A 494 2.59 -11.50 -7.05
CA GLN A 494 2.58 -12.57 -6.05
C GLN A 494 2.33 -12.05 -4.63
N SER A 495 2.75 -10.83 -4.32
CA SER A 495 2.51 -10.21 -3.01
C SER A 495 1.11 -9.63 -2.84
N THR A 496 0.32 -9.54 -3.92
CA THR A 496 -0.98 -8.88 -3.94
C THR A 496 -2.00 -9.77 -4.65
N GLU A 497 -2.50 -10.79 -3.93
CA GLU A 497 -3.45 -11.77 -4.47
C GLU A 497 -4.72 -11.09 -5.00
N GLU A 498 -5.08 -9.94 -4.42
CA GLU A 498 -6.24 -9.13 -4.80
C GLU A 498 -6.11 -8.49 -6.19
N ILE A 499 -4.90 -8.37 -6.75
CA ILE A 499 -4.73 -7.92 -8.16
C ILE A 499 -5.30 -8.97 -9.12
N ALA A 500 -5.19 -10.25 -8.80
CA ALA A 500 -5.71 -11.33 -9.64
C ALA A 500 -7.24 -11.32 -9.70
N GLU A 501 -7.91 -10.77 -8.69
CA GLU A 501 -9.36 -10.60 -8.67
C GLU A 501 -9.82 -9.48 -9.63
N ALA A 502 -8.99 -8.45 -9.80
CA ALA A 502 -9.18 -7.39 -10.80
C ALA A 502 -8.65 -7.83 -12.18
N ARG A 503 -9.46 -8.60 -12.90
CA ARG A 503 -9.11 -9.23 -14.19
C ARG A 503 -8.40 -8.31 -15.18
N LEU A 504 -8.78 -7.03 -15.25
CA LEU A 504 -8.13 -6.11 -16.16
C LEU A 504 -6.71 -5.72 -15.72
N PHE A 505 -6.47 -5.58 -14.41
CA PHE A 505 -5.14 -5.37 -13.87
C PHE A 505 -4.26 -6.59 -14.05
N ASP A 506 -4.81 -7.79 -13.82
CA ASP A 506 -4.12 -9.06 -14.09
C ASP A 506 -3.69 -9.16 -15.56
N TYR A 507 -4.60 -8.83 -16.49
CA TYR A 507 -4.29 -8.77 -17.91
C TYR A 507 -3.21 -7.72 -18.25
N ALA A 508 -3.31 -6.51 -17.69
CA ALA A 508 -2.30 -5.47 -17.90
C ALA A 508 -0.93 -5.90 -17.38
N HIS A 509 -0.89 -6.59 -16.24
CA HIS A 509 0.33 -7.14 -15.65
C HIS A 509 0.96 -8.19 -16.55
N ASP A 510 0.19 -9.19 -16.99
CA ASP A 510 0.64 -10.23 -17.92
C ASP A 510 1.16 -9.62 -19.23
N ARG A 511 0.51 -8.56 -19.71
CA ARG A 511 0.93 -7.85 -20.92
C ARG A 511 2.27 -7.14 -20.75
N VAL A 512 2.46 -6.41 -19.64
CA VAL A 512 3.74 -5.76 -19.33
C VAL A 512 4.85 -6.81 -19.17
N ASN A 513 4.58 -7.91 -18.46
CA ASN A 513 5.51 -9.01 -18.26
C ASN A 513 5.95 -9.63 -19.59
N ALA A 514 5.01 -9.88 -20.52
CA ALA A 514 5.31 -10.40 -21.85
C ALA A 514 6.17 -9.43 -22.70
N LEU A 515 5.92 -8.11 -22.60
CA LEU A 515 6.75 -7.10 -23.27
C LEU A 515 8.17 -7.04 -22.70
N MET A 516 8.31 -7.13 -21.38
CA MET A 516 9.61 -7.18 -20.70
C MET A 516 10.39 -8.46 -21.05
N ASP A 517 9.71 -9.60 -21.19
CA ASP A 517 10.33 -10.86 -21.67
C ASP A 517 10.80 -10.71 -23.13
N GLN A 518 9.96 -10.15 -24.01
CA GLN A 518 10.36 -9.86 -25.39
C GLN A 518 11.58 -8.94 -25.47
N ALA A 519 11.64 -7.90 -24.63
CA ALA A 519 12.80 -7.01 -24.53
C ALA A 519 14.05 -7.77 -24.05
N THR A 520 13.91 -8.61 -23.02
CA THR A 520 14.97 -9.46 -22.48
C THR A 520 15.57 -10.35 -23.57
N VAL A 521 14.72 -11.09 -24.31
CA VAL A 521 15.14 -11.95 -25.42
C VAL A 521 15.87 -11.14 -26.49
N SER A 522 15.29 -10.01 -26.92
CA SER A 522 15.86 -9.15 -27.97
C SER A 522 17.24 -8.58 -27.57
N LEU A 523 17.41 -8.14 -26.32
CA LEU A 523 18.71 -7.67 -25.80
C LEU A 523 19.73 -8.80 -25.71
N SER A 524 19.31 -10.02 -25.35
CA SER A 524 20.20 -11.19 -25.28
C SER A 524 20.79 -11.57 -26.64
N GLU A 525 19.97 -11.40 -27.70
CA GLU A 525 20.32 -11.61 -29.10
C GLU A 525 21.09 -10.42 -29.72
N ALA A 526 21.24 -9.33 -28.95
CA ALA A 526 21.84 -8.07 -29.36
C ALA A 526 21.05 -7.35 -30.48
N GLU A 527 19.73 -7.30 -30.35
CA GLU A 527 18.78 -6.55 -31.18
C GLU A 527 18.17 -5.36 -30.41
N PRO A 528 18.96 -4.31 -30.07
CA PRO A 528 18.52 -3.24 -29.18
C PRO A 528 17.36 -2.40 -29.73
N ALA A 529 17.25 -2.23 -31.06
CA ALA A 529 16.12 -1.51 -31.66
C ALA A 529 14.78 -2.24 -31.44
N ARG A 530 14.78 -3.58 -31.51
CA ARG A 530 13.61 -4.40 -31.25
C ARG A 530 13.24 -4.38 -29.76
N ALA A 531 14.24 -4.46 -28.89
CA ALA A 531 14.06 -4.35 -27.45
C ALA A 531 13.45 -3.00 -27.05
N LEU A 532 14.00 -1.90 -27.56
CA LEU A 532 13.58 -0.53 -27.22
C LEU A 532 12.08 -0.28 -27.46
N ASN A 533 11.52 -0.85 -28.52
CA ASN A 533 10.08 -0.75 -28.80
C ASN A 533 9.25 -1.46 -27.71
N ALA A 534 9.64 -2.67 -27.32
CA ALA A 534 8.96 -3.42 -26.26
C ALA A 534 9.11 -2.75 -24.89
N GLU A 535 10.30 -2.23 -24.57
CA GLU A 535 10.57 -1.46 -23.35
C GLU A 535 9.68 -0.21 -23.25
N ARG A 536 9.54 0.56 -24.34
CA ARG A 536 8.68 1.76 -24.37
C ARG A 536 7.20 1.44 -24.18
N LEU A 537 6.71 0.36 -24.80
CA LEU A 537 5.33 -0.09 -24.61
C LEU A 537 5.09 -0.58 -23.17
N ALA A 538 6.04 -1.32 -22.59
CA ALA A 538 5.97 -1.73 -21.19
C ALA A 538 5.91 -0.52 -20.25
N ALA A 539 6.73 0.51 -20.48
CA ALA A 539 6.71 1.74 -19.70
C ALA A 539 5.37 2.50 -19.80
N ARG A 540 4.79 2.63 -21.00
CA ARG A 540 3.46 3.28 -21.19
C ARG A 540 2.34 2.52 -20.45
N LEU A 541 2.38 1.19 -20.48
CA LEU A 541 1.40 0.36 -19.76
C LEU A 541 1.58 0.43 -18.24
N LEU A 542 2.81 0.41 -17.74
CA LEU A 542 3.09 0.65 -16.32
C LEU A 542 2.57 2.03 -15.87
N GLN A 543 2.80 3.07 -16.67
CA GLN A 543 2.24 4.39 -16.41
C GLN A 543 0.70 4.37 -16.38
N SER A 544 0.07 3.66 -17.31
CA SER A 544 -1.39 3.49 -17.34
C SER A 544 -1.92 2.79 -16.09
N ILE A 545 -1.21 1.78 -15.58
CA ILE A 545 -1.53 1.11 -14.31
C ILE A 545 -1.43 2.11 -13.15
N ILE A 546 -0.33 2.86 -13.06
CA ILE A 546 -0.11 3.86 -11.98
C ILE A 546 -1.18 4.94 -12.00
N GLU A 547 -1.52 5.49 -13.17
CA GLU A 547 -2.57 6.51 -13.34
C GLU A 547 -3.95 5.97 -13.01
N ALA A 548 -4.24 4.71 -13.38
CA ALA A 548 -5.48 4.06 -12.99
C ALA A 548 -5.54 3.81 -11.48
N LEU A 549 -4.42 3.57 -10.82
CA LEU A 549 -4.38 3.44 -9.38
C LEU A 549 -4.55 4.81 -8.70
N GLN A 550 -3.88 5.86 -9.15
CA GLN A 550 -3.95 7.20 -8.51
C GLN A 550 -5.34 7.58 -7.99
N ASP A 551 -5.40 7.94 -6.72
CA ASP A 551 -6.65 8.31 -6.10
C ASP A 551 -7.12 9.66 -6.64
N GLN A 552 -8.29 9.65 -7.28
CA GLN A 552 -8.95 10.88 -7.73
C GLN A 552 -9.73 11.53 -6.58
N GLN A 553 -9.26 11.36 -5.35
CA GLN A 553 -9.76 12.13 -4.24
C GLN A 553 -9.19 13.54 -4.42
N ASP A 554 -10.09 14.50 -4.71
CA ASP A 554 -9.92 15.96 -4.56
C ASP A 554 -9.61 16.87 -5.76
N GLU A 555 -9.53 16.40 -7.00
CA GLU A 555 -9.52 17.34 -8.15
C GLU A 555 -10.78 17.19 -9.00
N ASP A 556 -11.69 18.15 -8.82
CA ASP A 556 -12.82 18.48 -9.70
C ASP A 556 -13.91 17.40 -9.85
N ARG A 557 -14.76 17.25 -8.83
CA ARG A 557 -16.20 17.06 -9.08
C ARG A 557 -16.84 18.45 -9.20
N PRO A 558 -17.04 19.04 -10.40
CA PRO A 558 -17.68 20.34 -10.57
C PRO A 558 -19.20 20.30 -10.31
N PHE A 559 -19.69 19.23 -9.67
CA PHE A 559 -21.11 18.93 -9.46
C PHE A 559 -21.59 19.18 -8.03
N ASP A 560 -20.72 19.56 -7.09
CA ASP A 560 -21.13 19.98 -5.73
C ASP A 560 -21.29 21.51 -5.55
N GLU A 561 -20.94 22.32 -6.54
CA GLU A 561 -21.27 23.76 -6.56
C GLU A 561 -22.70 23.99 -7.07
N GLY A 562 -23.67 23.50 -6.29
CA GLY A 562 -25.08 23.48 -6.66
C GLY A 562 -26.08 23.89 -5.57
N GLY A 563 -25.63 24.53 -4.48
CA GLY A 563 -26.44 25.40 -3.61
C GLY A 563 -27.65 24.79 -2.87
N GLY A 564 -27.56 24.72 -1.54
CA GLY A 564 -28.74 24.71 -0.67
C GLY A 564 -28.51 24.09 0.70
N ALA A 565 -28.32 24.93 1.72
CA ALA A 565 -28.32 24.52 3.11
C ALA A 565 -29.64 23.85 3.51
N ALA A 566 -29.59 22.56 3.86
CA ALA A 566 -30.54 21.89 4.75
C ALA A 566 -29.91 20.60 5.28
N ALA A 567 -30.12 20.38 6.57
CA ALA A 567 -29.72 19.23 7.35
C ALA A 567 -30.02 17.86 6.71
N GLY A 568 -29.18 16.87 7.06
CA GLY A 568 -29.49 15.45 6.89
C GLY A 568 -29.15 14.90 5.52
N GLY A 569 -27.88 14.58 5.29
CA GLY A 569 -27.42 13.87 4.10
C GLY A 569 -26.77 12.56 4.50
N GLY A 570 -27.59 11.52 4.67
CA GLY A 570 -27.11 10.14 4.78
C GLY A 570 -26.36 9.75 3.51
N GLY A 571 -25.04 9.63 3.62
CA GLY A 571 -24.27 8.79 2.72
C GLY A 571 -24.56 7.35 3.15
N GLY A 572 -25.23 6.59 2.29
CA GLY A 572 -25.55 5.20 2.55
C GLY A 572 -24.28 4.38 2.69
N GLY A 573 -23.84 4.19 3.94
CA GLY A 573 -23.03 3.06 4.37
C GLY A 573 -23.87 1.81 4.16
N GLY A 574 -23.68 1.18 2.99
CA GLY A 574 -24.09 -0.21 2.82
C GLY A 574 -23.24 -1.04 3.79
N PRO A 575 -23.85 -1.87 4.65
CA PRO A 575 -23.10 -2.60 5.66
C PRO A 575 -22.15 -3.60 5.00
N GLY A 576 -20.85 -3.43 5.25
CA GLY A 576 -19.87 -4.51 5.44
C GLY A 576 -19.71 -5.53 4.32
N GLY A 577 -19.84 -5.13 3.04
CA GLY A 577 -19.31 -5.97 1.97
C GLY A 577 -17.80 -5.81 1.91
N ASP A 578 -17.05 -6.91 1.81
CA ASP A 578 -15.62 -6.88 1.49
C ASP A 578 -15.42 -6.13 0.16
N GLU A 579 -15.12 -4.83 0.24
CA GLU A 579 -14.89 -4.02 -0.94
C GLU A 579 -13.55 -4.47 -1.55
N PRO A 580 -13.51 -4.86 -2.84
CA PRO A 580 -12.28 -5.35 -3.45
C PRO A 580 -11.20 -4.27 -3.41
N LEU A 581 -9.94 -4.67 -3.17
CA LEU A 581 -8.79 -3.75 -3.09
C LEU A 581 -8.72 -2.79 -4.30
N ILE A 582 -9.11 -3.27 -5.47
CA ILE A 582 -9.22 -2.48 -6.69
C ILE A 582 -10.70 -2.32 -7.05
N PRO A 583 -11.27 -1.12 -6.86
CA PRO A 583 -12.65 -0.86 -7.24
C PRO A 583 -12.88 -0.96 -8.77
N PRO A 584 -14.05 -1.41 -9.24
CA PRO A 584 -14.37 -1.51 -10.68
C PRO A 584 -14.17 -0.20 -11.48
N MET A 585 -14.31 0.95 -10.82
CA MET A 585 -14.04 2.25 -11.43
C MET A 585 -12.57 2.42 -11.85
N LYS A 586 -11.62 1.86 -11.09
CA LYS A 586 -10.20 1.87 -11.45
C LYS A 586 -9.94 0.94 -12.64
N GLU A 587 -10.62 -0.22 -12.72
CA GLU A 587 -10.59 -1.07 -13.92
C GLU A 587 -11.09 -0.29 -15.16
N LEU A 588 -12.18 0.47 -15.07
CA LEU A 588 -12.65 1.28 -16.21
C LEU A 588 -11.63 2.35 -16.66
N LEU A 589 -10.95 3.00 -15.71
CA LEU A 589 -9.91 3.98 -16.02
C LEU A 589 -8.72 3.32 -16.71
N LEU A 590 -8.25 2.17 -16.21
CA LEU A 590 -7.20 1.39 -16.83
C LEU A 590 -7.59 0.97 -18.25
N LEU A 591 -8.82 0.48 -18.45
CA LEU A 591 -9.32 0.05 -19.76
C LEU A 591 -9.21 1.18 -20.79
N LYS A 592 -9.62 2.38 -20.40
CA LYS A 592 -9.53 3.57 -21.24
C LYS A 592 -8.07 3.88 -21.60
N GLN A 593 -7.15 3.84 -20.64
CA GLN A 593 -5.74 4.13 -20.91
C GLN A 593 -5.07 3.05 -21.77
N MET A 594 -5.42 1.78 -21.58
CA MET A 594 -4.92 0.69 -22.43
C MET A 594 -5.44 0.82 -23.87
N GLN A 595 -6.71 1.20 -24.07
CA GLN A 595 -7.26 1.46 -25.40
C GLN A 595 -6.54 2.61 -26.12
N ILE A 596 -6.19 3.69 -25.39
CA ILE A 596 -5.39 4.79 -25.94
C ILE A 596 -4.00 4.29 -26.32
N THR A 597 -3.32 3.59 -25.41
CA THR A 597 -1.96 3.06 -25.62
C THR A 597 -1.89 2.13 -26.84
N ILE A 598 -2.83 1.19 -26.98
CA ILE A 598 -2.90 0.27 -28.12
C ILE A 598 -3.25 1.01 -29.41
N GLY A 599 -4.14 2.01 -29.34
CA GLY A 599 -4.47 2.87 -30.47
C GLY A 599 -3.25 3.61 -31.02
N GLU A 600 -2.47 4.24 -30.13
CA GLU A 600 -1.22 4.92 -30.47
C GLU A 600 -0.18 3.96 -31.04
N ALA A 601 0.03 2.80 -30.40
CA ALA A 601 0.93 1.77 -30.90
C ALA A 601 0.54 1.25 -32.30
N THR A 602 -0.76 1.17 -32.59
CA THR A 602 -1.27 0.77 -33.91
C THR A 602 -0.92 1.81 -34.98
N ILE A 603 -1.04 3.10 -34.65
CA ILE A 603 -0.66 4.20 -35.55
C ILE A 603 0.86 4.18 -35.80
N GLU A 604 1.67 4.06 -34.74
CA GLU A 604 3.13 3.96 -34.85
C GLU A 604 3.57 2.78 -35.72
N ALA A 605 2.92 1.61 -35.57
CA ALA A 605 3.20 0.42 -36.37
C ALA A 605 2.85 0.60 -37.86
N GLU A 606 1.77 1.34 -38.18
CA GLU A 606 1.40 1.68 -39.56
C GLU A 606 2.44 2.62 -40.19
N GLU A 607 2.90 3.63 -39.46
CA GLU A 607 3.91 4.60 -39.93
C GLU A 607 5.28 3.97 -40.20
N GLN A 608 5.66 2.95 -39.42
CA GLN A 608 6.94 2.24 -39.56
C GLN A 608 6.96 1.19 -40.69
N GLY A 609 5.89 1.07 -41.47
CA GLY A 609 5.83 0.19 -42.64
C GLY A 609 5.26 -1.20 -42.38
N GLY A 610 4.55 -1.39 -41.27
CA GLY A 610 3.72 -2.56 -41.02
C GLY A 610 4.51 -3.82 -40.67
N ASP A 611 5.03 -3.90 -39.45
CA ASP A 611 5.44 -5.19 -38.87
C ASP A 611 4.19 -6.04 -38.64
N GLN A 612 4.02 -7.08 -39.47
CA GLN A 612 2.86 -7.96 -39.41
C GLN A 612 2.74 -8.65 -38.04
N SER A 613 3.85 -8.99 -37.39
CA SER A 613 3.82 -9.66 -36.08
C SER A 613 3.34 -8.73 -34.97
N LEU A 614 3.74 -7.46 -35.02
CA LEU A 614 3.26 -6.42 -34.11
C LEU A 614 1.77 -6.14 -34.33
N ALA A 615 1.34 -6.06 -35.60
CA ALA A 615 -0.06 -5.84 -35.95
C ALA A 615 -0.98 -6.97 -35.48
N GLU A 616 -0.56 -8.22 -35.62
CA GLU A 616 -1.29 -9.39 -35.09
C GLU A 616 -1.42 -9.31 -33.57
N THR A 617 -0.32 -9.02 -32.87
CA THR A 617 -0.32 -8.89 -31.40
C THR A 617 -1.23 -7.76 -30.92
N LEU A 618 -1.20 -6.59 -31.56
CA LEU A 618 -2.07 -5.46 -31.22
C LEU A 618 -3.55 -5.78 -31.51
N GLY A 619 -3.84 -6.58 -32.54
CA GLY A 619 -5.19 -7.06 -32.85
C GLY A 619 -5.73 -7.98 -31.76
N ASP A 620 -4.90 -8.93 -31.31
CA ASP A 620 -5.23 -9.83 -30.20
C ASP A 620 -5.48 -9.03 -28.91
N ASP A 621 -4.64 -8.03 -28.60
CA ASP A 621 -4.82 -7.16 -27.43
C ASP A 621 -6.15 -6.40 -27.48
N GLN A 622 -6.54 -5.87 -28.66
CA GLN A 622 -7.82 -5.17 -28.84
C GLN A 622 -9.01 -6.09 -28.61
N GLN A 623 -8.93 -7.33 -29.07
CA GLN A 623 -9.99 -8.31 -28.86
C GLN A 623 -10.10 -8.69 -27.39
N GLN A 624 -8.98 -8.98 -26.72
CA GLN A 624 -8.99 -9.35 -25.29
C GLN A 624 -9.52 -8.20 -24.42
N LEU A 625 -9.11 -6.96 -24.68
CA LEU A 625 -9.67 -5.80 -23.97
C LEU A 625 -11.17 -5.63 -24.18
N PHE A 626 -11.68 -5.96 -25.37
CA PHE A 626 -13.11 -5.91 -25.63
C PHE A 626 -13.88 -6.96 -24.81
N GLU A 627 -13.35 -8.17 -24.71
CA GLU A 627 -13.94 -9.25 -23.89
C GLU A 627 -13.92 -8.88 -22.40
N LEU A 628 -12.78 -8.38 -21.89
CA LEU A 628 -12.64 -7.90 -20.51
C LEU A 628 -13.59 -6.72 -20.21
N ALA A 629 -13.78 -5.80 -21.16
CA ALA A 629 -14.72 -4.70 -21.02
C ALA A 629 -16.17 -5.18 -20.89
N GLN A 630 -16.57 -6.21 -21.65
CA GLN A 630 -17.92 -6.78 -21.53
C GLN A 630 -18.15 -7.42 -20.17
N ASP A 631 -17.18 -8.20 -19.69
CA ASP A 631 -17.23 -8.84 -18.38
C ASP A 631 -17.30 -7.81 -17.24
N LEU A 632 -16.48 -6.75 -17.30
CA LEU A 632 -16.52 -5.67 -16.32
C LEU A 632 -17.88 -4.96 -16.28
N LEU A 633 -18.46 -4.68 -17.45
CA LEU A 633 -19.80 -4.08 -17.55
C LEU A 633 -20.90 -4.98 -16.98
N GLU A 634 -20.78 -6.29 -17.19
CA GLU A 634 -21.72 -7.27 -16.61
C GLU A 634 -21.60 -7.32 -15.08
N ARG A 635 -20.37 -7.32 -14.54
CA ARG A 635 -20.10 -7.25 -13.09
C ARG A 635 -20.69 -5.98 -12.47
N MET A 636 -20.51 -4.82 -13.11
CA MET A 636 -21.08 -3.55 -12.63
C MET A 636 -22.61 -3.44 -12.78
N ALA A 637 -23.21 -4.18 -13.72
CA ALA A 637 -24.66 -4.19 -13.92
C ALA A 637 -25.39 -5.11 -12.94
N GLN A 638 -24.70 -6.06 -12.33
CA GLN A 638 -25.26 -6.89 -11.26
C GLN A 638 -25.33 -6.05 -9.97
N PRO A 639 -26.53 -5.82 -9.39
CA PRO A 639 -26.61 -5.19 -8.09
C PRO A 639 -25.87 -6.06 -7.08
N ALA A 640 -25.03 -5.45 -6.24
CA ALA A 640 -24.39 -6.13 -5.11
C ALA A 640 -25.47 -6.96 -4.39
N ALA A 641 -25.31 -8.28 -4.42
CA ALA A 641 -26.26 -9.16 -3.76
C ALA A 641 -26.31 -8.76 -2.27
N PRO A 642 -27.50 -8.61 -1.66
CA PRO A 642 -27.58 -8.33 -0.25
C PRO A 642 -26.82 -9.43 0.52
N PRO A 643 -25.99 -9.07 1.53
CA PRO A 643 -25.23 -10.05 2.28
C PRO A 643 -26.21 -11.00 2.96
N GLY A 644 -26.00 -12.30 2.72
CA GLY A 644 -26.60 -13.45 3.39
C GLY A 644 -27.90 -13.21 4.18
N GLY A 645 -29.04 -13.26 3.49
CA GLY A 645 -30.23 -13.78 4.15
C GLY A 645 -29.92 -15.22 4.54
N PHE A 646 -29.78 -15.48 5.85
CA PHE A 646 -29.82 -16.85 6.36
C PHE A 646 -31.14 -17.47 5.91
N ASP A 647 -31.09 -18.32 4.88
CA ASP A 647 -32.16 -19.26 4.56
C ASP A 647 -32.26 -20.22 5.75
N LEU A 648 -33.16 -19.92 6.69
CA LEU A 648 -33.53 -20.79 7.82
C LEU A 648 -34.42 -21.97 7.39
N ASP A 649 -34.44 -22.32 6.10
CA ASP A 649 -35.37 -23.31 5.54
C ASP A 649 -34.64 -24.44 4.78
N GLU A 650 -33.52 -24.96 5.28
CA GLU A 650 -33.13 -26.36 4.97
C GLU A 650 -32.02 -26.89 5.90
N VAL A 651 -32.39 -27.19 7.16
CA VAL A 651 -31.61 -28.13 7.98
C VAL A 651 -32.27 -29.50 7.87
N ASP A 652 -32.05 -30.18 6.75
CA ASP A 652 -32.30 -31.62 6.65
C ASP A 652 -31.06 -32.30 7.28
N ASP A 653 -31.11 -32.51 8.60
CA ASP A 653 -30.07 -33.20 9.38
C ASP A 653 -30.24 -34.72 9.19
N PRO A 654 -29.37 -35.43 8.44
CA PRO A 654 -29.50 -36.86 8.22
C PRO A 654 -28.99 -37.69 9.41
N ASN A 655 -28.70 -37.07 10.56
CA ASN A 655 -28.04 -37.72 11.68
C ASN A 655 -28.73 -37.53 13.04
N LEU A 656 -30.05 -37.35 13.06
CA LEU A 656 -30.85 -37.56 14.25
C LEU A 656 -30.99 -39.06 14.55
N PRO A 657 -30.52 -39.56 15.71
CA PRO A 657 -30.78 -40.94 16.12
C PRO A 657 -32.28 -41.12 16.37
N PRO A 658 -32.84 -42.31 16.06
CA PRO A 658 -34.26 -42.55 16.23
C PRO A 658 -34.65 -42.48 17.72
N GLU A 659 -35.74 -41.78 18.00
CA GLU A 659 -36.37 -41.76 19.32
C GLU A 659 -36.69 -43.20 19.79
N PRO A 660 -36.44 -43.53 21.06
CA PRO A 660 -36.79 -44.85 21.58
C PRO A 660 -38.30 -44.95 21.81
N GLU A 661 -38.94 -45.82 21.04
CA GLU A 661 -40.29 -46.31 21.32
C GLU A 661 -40.37 -46.91 22.73
N GLY A 662 -41.50 -46.62 23.38
CA GLY A 662 -41.80 -47.07 24.74
C GLY A 662 -41.79 -48.58 24.92
N GLY A 663 -41.08 -49.02 25.97
CA GLY A 663 -41.15 -50.35 26.54
C GLY A 663 -41.43 -50.26 28.04
N ALA A 664 -42.55 -50.85 28.46
CA ALA A 664 -42.99 -50.95 29.85
C ALA A 664 -42.07 -51.88 30.69
N PRO A 665 -42.19 -51.88 32.02
CA PRO A 665 -41.13 -52.31 32.94
C PRO A 665 -41.17 -53.81 33.20
N ASP A 666 -40.00 -54.43 33.31
CA ASP A 666 -39.83 -55.70 34.00
C ASP A 666 -38.63 -55.62 34.94
N GLY A 667 -38.86 -56.01 36.19
CA GLY A 667 -37.87 -55.96 37.24
C GLY A 667 -36.82 -57.07 37.10
N ASN A 668 -35.69 -56.88 37.78
CA ASN A 668 -35.26 -57.68 38.93
C ASN A 668 -33.73 -57.62 39.10
N ASP A 669 -33.35 -57.26 40.33
CA ASP A 669 -32.21 -57.78 41.10
C ASP A 669 -30.74 -57.34 40.89
N ALA A 670 -30.09 -57.25 42.07
CA ALA A 670 -28.67 -57.42 42.39
C ALA A 670 -27.66 -56.26 42.24
N SER A 671 -27.52 -55.50 43.34
CA SER A 671 -26.32 -55.45 44.21
C SER A 671 -24.90 -55.40 43.60
N ALA A 672 -24.20 -54.26 43.74
CA ALA A 672 -22.86 -54.13 44.39
C ALA A 672 -22.27 -52.69 44.25
N PRO A 673 -21.53 -52.16 45.23
CA PRO A 673 -20.98 -50.80 45.21
C PRO A 673 -19.57 -50.73 44.61
N VAL A 674 -19.28 -49.64 43.89
CA VAL A 674 -17.95 -49.32 43.34
C VAL A 674 -17.20 -48.39 44.29
N GLU A 675 -16.01 -48.82 44.68
CA GLU A 675 -15.00 -48.08 45.44
C GLU A 675 -14.36 -46.95 44.61
N VAL A 676 -14.10 -45.85 45.31
CA VAL A 676 -13.25 -44.72 44.90
C VAL A 676 -11.78 -45.09 45.10
N PRO A 677 -10.84 -44.69 44.23
CA PRO A 677 -9.46 -44.52 44.63
C PRO A 677 -9.10 -43.03 44.70
N GLN A 678 -8.70 -42.60 45.90
CA GLN A 678 -7.80 -41.46 46.07
C GLN A 678 -6.35 -41.95 45.90
N SER A 679 -5.57 -41.26 45.08
CA SER A 679 -4.14 -40.97 45.22
C SER A 679 -3.77 -39.91 44.19
#